data_AF-A0A178B969-F1
#
_entry.id   AF-A0A178B969-F1
#
_cell.length_a   1.000
_cell.length_b   1.000
_cell.length_c   1.000
_cell.angle_alpha   90.00
_cell.angle_beta   90.00
_cell.angle_gamma   90.00
#
_symmetry.space_group_name_H-M   'P 1'
#
loop_
_entity.id
_entity.type
_entity.pdbx_description
1 polymer ?
#
loop_
_entity_poly.entity_id
_entity_poly.type
_entity_poly.pdbx_seq_one_letter_code
_entity_poly.pdbx_strand_id
1 'polypeptide(L)'
;MFGLQFTASRTQIASYLFGVALFSISFLVFLNSSISFVITQRIGQSRNVGDAVGTLGFVDELVALVACPAWGLLSDRVGVRSVAVLGYTIVGVALWVLVQAKNVYPELLLARILFSLGGSATATMVTAVLPAMTFVKVVERDPRSPTRRANGTSHAVAASISSELTITPARFRSRSRETVPNALAKKDTGASTSQLAGLVGMFTGCGALVALLVFLPLPTKFQEAGETPATAVADAFYVVGAIAILVALGCFFGLRSLPGEEGKGWKRLTSKDDDKGADTRSTRDLVLIYPRLFWQSVRLGFTSPNIGLGYVGGFVARASSVAISLFIPLFTNHYFLQSGRCSVDPSNPSDIKNACPEAYKLAAMLTGISQLIALMSAPFFGYLSGRFPKYNIPLLVASVAGIAGYSWFGSLKSPDYHSDDGTGAIFFIVALLGISQIGAIVCSLALLGRGINNDEVHSFDVSHGTDSLNGNSHPSAGATPPVSAPITPVDEDAPLLPQTRVRHAPGPETQSHNHIKGSIAGTYSLLGGFGILLLTKAGGALFDSAGPGSPFYMMAAFNALLLVVGICVSGGQTVQRWIGQRDEHYTRVQVFVGTPRRSCGVREVLIGARHVRFRHTFPRWDKTDDQDPTNGGIEGREHASWVLNATREQVKTHITNTMSFDTEVLIIGAGMSGLGLAVQIIRKFGVRNFELVEKSEDVGGTWLANTYPGCGCDVNWSRKYSMRPEIQAYFRSVAEQYRVVEHVRFHSIVEKAEWDEAAKVWVVTVLDLKTKQRTVRRAKILISGVGSLSVPKKCDTPGADSFKGKMFHSAEWDHSFDWKDKDVVVLGNGCSATQFLPIMANPPNPVRSIRNNTNFLPLPPAQFARQAQYLSERENPIYTPLFKASMRYIPLAMRLYRFKHYFDMERDYAGFNIESGRPIRQSLAQENEAYVKRTAPRKYWDALIPKTEIGCKRKVLDTEYLKSLWRENVELVSDDPVERITESGVVTRSGREIGADAIVLAIGFATQQMLSPVEIVGREGLGLNDYWDKTTQGVAQAYFGTVVPHFPNFFILMGP
;
A
#
# COMPACT_ATOMS: atom_id res chain seq x y z
N MET A 1 5.28 4.36 2.53
CA MET A 1 6.73 4.26 2.25
C MET A 1 7.17 2.86 1.83
N PHE A 2 6.35 1.82 1.97
CA PHE A 2 6.75 0.50 1.51
C PHE A 2 5.57 -0.09 0.74
N GLY A 3 5.78 -0.55 -0.48
CA GLY A 3 4.78 -1.30 -1.26
C GLY A 3 4.62 -2.68 -0.64
N LEU A 4 4.27 -2.73 0.64
CA LEU A 4 4.11 -3.95 1.41
C LEU A 4 2.76 -4.52 1.04
N GLN A 5 2.77 -5.59 0.26
CA GLN A 5 1.62 -6.47 0.13
C GLN A 5 1.47 -7.22 1.46
N PHE A 6 0.83 -6.58 2.43
CA PHE A 6 0.41 -7.23 3.65
C PHE A 6 -0.92 -7.93 3.42
N THR A 7 -1.04 -9.15 3.94
CA THR A 7 -2.33 -9.83 4.02
C THR A 7 -3.20 -9.28 5.15
N ALA A 8 -2.58 -8.61 6.13
CA ALA A 8 -3.27 -7.88 7.19
C ALA A 8 -3.83 -6.52 6.73
N SER A 9 -4.98 -6.15 7.30
CA SER A 9 -5.64 -4.86 7.09
C SER A 9 -4.83 -3.70 7.68
N ARG A 10 -5.08 -2.47 7.20
CA ARG A 10 -4.41 -1.26 7.69
C ARG A 10 -4.60 -1.04 9.19
N THR A 11 -5.77 -1.38 9.72
CA THR A 11 -6.07 -1.30 11.16
C THR A 11 -5.24 -2.30 11.97
N GLN A 12 -5.12 -3.54 11.50
CA GLN A 12 -4.28 -4.57 12.15
C GLN A 12 -2.80 -4.14 12.20
N ILE A 13 -2.27 -3.59 11.10
CA ILE A 13 -0.89 -3.08 11.06
C ILE A 13 -0.71 -1.89 12.00
N ALA A 14 -1.66 -0.96 12.03
CA ALA A 14 -1.61 0.18 12.94
C ALA A 14 -1.65 -0.26 14.40
N SER A 15 -2.54 -1.19 14.77
CA SER A 15 -2.62 -1.73 16.13
C SER A 15 -1.39 -2.53 16.53
N TYR A 16 -0.72 -3.18 15.58
CA TYR A 16 0.53 -3.85 15.84
C TYR A 16 1.70 -2.87 16.04
N LEU A 17 1.86 -1.85 15.19
CA LEU A 17 2.98 -0.91 15.31
C LEU A 17 2.79 0.11 16.44
N PHE A 18 1.63 0.76 16.50
CA PHE A 18 1.34 1.81 17.49
C PHE A 18 0.79 1.28 18.81
N GLY A 19 0.18 0.11 18.81
CA GLY A 19 -0.26 -0.57 20.04
C GLY A 19 0.84 -1.48 20.57
N VAL A 20 1.04 -2.62 19.91
CA VAL A 20 1.88 -3.71 20.41
C VAL A 20 3.37 -3.32 20.46
N ALA A 21 3.97 -2.90 19.35
CA ALA A 21 5.41 -2.63 19.27
C ALA A 21 5.83 -1.39 20.08
N LEU A 22 5.07 -0.29 19.99
CA LEU A 22 5.35 0.95 20.71
C LEU A 22 5.24 0.76 22.24
N PHE A 23 4.07 0.36 22.74
CA PHE A 23 3.79 0.42 24.17
C PHE A 23 4.37 -0.75 24.99
N SER A 24 4.67 -1.90 24.37
CA SER A 24 5.31 -3.02 25.10
C SER A 24 6.62 -2.58 25.76
N ILE A 25 7.42 -1.78 25.04
CA ILE A 25 8.71 -1.28 25.57
C ILE A 25 8.50 -0.02 26.41
N SER A 26 7.55 0.86 26.06
CA SER A 26 7.28 2.06 26.85
C SER A 26 6.97 1.77 28.33
N PHE A 27 6.12 0.78 28.60
CA PHE A 27 5.74 0.46 29.98
C PHE A 27 6.90 -0.16 30.77
N LEU A 28 7.69 -1.02 30.13
CA LEU A 28 8.86 -1.64 30.76
C LEU A 28 9.93 -0.59 31.09
N VAL A 29 10.21 0.32 30.17
CA VAL A 29 11.17 1.42 30.40
C VAL A 29 10.66 2.36 31.50
N PHE A 30 9.37 2.73 31.47
CA PHE A 30 8.79 3.56 32.52
C PHE A 30 8.97 2.92 33.89
N LEU A 31 8.55 1.66 34.08
CA LEU A 31 8.66 0.99 35.38
C LEU A 31 10.10 0.92 35.87
N ASN A 32 11.03 0.46 35.01
CA ASN A 32 12.42 0.27 35.41
C ASN A 32 13.10 1.59 35.78
N SER A 33 12.71 2.70 35.16
CA SER A 33 13.25 4.02 35.45
C SER A 33 12.53 4.75 36.59
N SER A 34 11.29 4.38 36.93
CA SER A 34 10.49 5.09 37.94
C SER A 34 10.34 4.34 39.28
N ILE A 35 10.70 3.06 39.36
CA ILE A 35 10.53 2.25 40.58
C ILE A 35 11.34 2.78 41.77
N SER A 36 12.49 3.41 41.55
CA SER A 36 13.28 4.03 42.61
C SER A 36 12.52 5.17 43.28
N PHE A 37 11.68 5.90 42.54
CA PHE A 37 10.80 6.94 43.11
C PHE A 37 9.69 6.33 43.98
N VAL A 38 9.16 5.15 43.63
CA VAL A 38 8.18 4.45 44.47
C VAL A 38 8.80 4.04 45.80
N ILE A 39 10.00 3.45 45.77
CA ILE A 39 10.71 3.02 46.98
C ILE A 39 11.05 4.21 47.88
N THR A 40 11.55 5.31 47.30
CA THR A 40 12.02 6.47 48.07
C THR A 40 10.88 7.38 48.52
N GLN A 41 9.95 7.75 47.63
CA GLN A 41 8.91 8.75 47.90
C GLN A 41 7.64 8.15 48.52
N ARG A 42 7.34 6.87 48.27
CA ARG A 42 6.10 6.24 48.77
C ARG A 42 6.33 5.29 49.94
N ILE A 43 7.30 4.39 49.81
CA ILE A 43 7.63 3.43 50.89
C ILE A 43 8.50 4.10 51.96
N GLY A 44 9.23 5.16 51.62
CA GLY A 44 10.08 5.90 52.57
C GLY A 44 11.40 5.21 52.87
N GLN A 45 11.83 4.26 52.04
CA GLN A 45 13.12 3.58 52.20
C GLN A 45 14.23 4.40 51.53
N SER A 46 15.15 4.93 52.34
CA SER A 46 16.29 5.74 51.89
C SER A 46 17.62 4.97 51.87
N ARG A 47 17.71 3.82 52.53
CA ARG A 47 18.90 2.96 52.58
C ARG A 47 18.72 1.73 51.68
N ASN A 48 19.79 1.29 51.02
CA ASN A 48 19.83 0.09 50.16
C ASN A 48 18.82 0.09 48.98
N VAL A 49 18.43 1.27 48.48
CA VAL A 49 17.49 1.39 47.35
C VAL A 49 18.03 0.71 46.09
N GLY A 50 19.34 0.83 45.82
CA GLY A 50 19.97 0.18 44.67
C GLY A 50 19.89 -1.35 44.71
N ASP A 51 20.15 -1.96 45.87
CA ASP A 51 20.05 -3.40 46.08
C ASP A 51 18.61 -3.91 45.93
N ALA A 52 17.64 -3.16 46.47
CA ALA A 52 16.22 -3.43 46.27
C ALA A 52 15.81 -3.37 44.80
N VAL A 53 16.20 -2.31 44.07
CA VAL A 53 15.90 -2.17 42.63
C VAL A 53 16.57 -3.28 41.81
N GLY A 54 17.82 -3.62 42.13
CA GLY A 54 18.58 -4.68 41.47
C GLY A 54 17.96 -6.06 41.67
N THR A 55 17.57 -6.39 42.90
CA THR A 55 16.89 -7.65 43.23
C THR A 55 15.55 -7.76 42.52
N LEU A 56 14.75 -6.69 42.51
CA LEU A 56 13.48 -6.64 41.79
C LEU A 56 13.67 -6.85 40.28
N GLY A 57 14.68 -6.22 39.68
CA GLY A 57 15.02 -6.42 38.26
C GLY A 57 15.51 -7.83 37.94
N PHE A 58 16.27 -8.45 38.86
CA PHE A 58 16.67 -9.86 38.72
C PHE A 58 15.47 -10.81 38.74
N VAL A 59 14.48 -10.55 39.60
CA VAL A 59 13.22 -11.32 39.61
C VAL A 59 12.44 -11.15 38.31
N ASP A 60 12.43 -9.94 37.73
CA ASP A 60 11.76 -9.72 36.44
C ASP A 60 12.30 -10.66 35.35
N GLU A 61 13.62 -10.81 35.26
CA GLU A 61 14.26 -11.70 34.29
C GLU A 61 13.99 -13.19 34.57
N LEU A 62 13.96 -13.60 35.84
CA LEU A 62 13.64 -14.98 36.22
C LEU A 62 12.19 -15.34 35.88
N VAL A 63 11.26 -14.43 36.16
CA VAL A 63 9.85 -14.58 35.77
C VAL A 63 9.72 -14.60 34.24
N ALA A 64 10.42 -13.72 33.53
CA ALA A 64 10.37 -13.65 32.08
C ALA A 64 10.88 -14.93 31.40
N LEU A 65 11.92 -15.59 31.95
CA LEU A 65 12.41 -16.89 31.45
C LEU A 65 11.32 -17.96 31.44
N VAL A 66 10.48 -18.02 32.48
CA VAL A 66 9.42 -19.03 32.60
C VAL A 66 8.16 -18.60 31.86
N ALA A 67 7.79 -17.33 31.97
CA ALA A 67 6.54 -16.81 31.44
C ALA A 67 6.53 -16.67 29.91
N CYS A 68 7.66 -16.32 29.27
CA CYS A 68 7.70 -16.14 27.81
C CYS A 68 7.33 -17.43 27.04
N PRO A 69 7.91 -18.61 27.34
CA PRO A 69 7.45 -19.87 26.75
C PRO A 69 5.98 -20.19 27.02
N ALA A 70 5.51 -19.95 28.25
CA ALA A 70 4.13 -20.23 28.64
C ALA A 70 3.12 -19.37 27.85
N TRP A 71 3.39 -18.07 27.70
CA TRP A 71 2.57 -17.17 26.89
C TRP A 71 2.62 -17.52 25.40
N GLY A 72 3.78 -17.94 24.90
CA GLY A 72 3.93 -18.46 23.55
C GLY A 72 3.01 -19.65 23.28
N LEU A 73 3.07 -20.67 24.14
CA LEU A 73 2.21 -21.86 24.08
C LEU A 73 0.72 -21.51 24.16
N LEU A 74 0.35 -20.60 25.07
CA LEU A 74 -1.04 -20.18 25.22
C LEU A 74 -1.55 -19.46 23.97
N SER A 75 -0.72 -18.63 23.34
CA SER A 75 -1.07 -17.88 22.13
C SER A 75 -1.33 -18.79 20.92
N ASP A 76 -0.70 -19.97 20.86
CA ASP A 76 -0.99 -20.95 19.81
C ASP A 76 -2.41 -21.54 19.90
N ARG A 77 -3.02 -21.54 21.09
CA ARG A 77 -4.36 -22.10 21.35
C ARG A 77 -5.46 -21.03 21.37
N VAL A 78 -5.27 -19.98 22.17
CA VAL A 78 -6.27 -18.93 22.43
C VAL A 78 -6.18 -17.78 21.43
N GLY A 79 -5.05 -17.70 20.72
CA GLY A 79 -4.75 -16.69 19.72
C GLY A 79 -3.96 -15.50 20.27
N VAL A 80 -3.14 -14.91 19.42
CA VAL A 80 -2.21 -13.81 19.77
C VAL A 80 -2.93 -12.56 20.28
N ARG A 81 -4.13 -12.28 19.76
CA ARG A 81 -4.97 -11.17 20.21
C ARG A 81 -5.32 -11.30 21.69
N SER A 82 -5.80 -12.47 22.10
CA SER A 82 -6.30 -12.71 23.46
C SER A 82 -5.17 -12.57 24.48
N VAL A 83 -3.99 -13.10 24.14
CA VAL A 83 -2.79 -13.00 25.00
C VAL A 83 -2.28 -11.57 25.07
N ALA A 84 -2.27 -10.82 23.96
CA ALA A 84 -1.87 -9.40 23.96
C ALA A 84 -2.78 -8.54 24.85
N VAL A 85 -4.10 -8.70 24.72
CA VAL A 85 -5.09 -7.97 25.52
C VAL A 85 -4.92 -8.30 27.01
N LEU A 86 -4.84 -9.60 27.35
CA LEU A 86 -4.64 -10.03 28.73
C LEU A 86 -3.32 -9.50 29.31
N GLY A 87 -2.23 -9.53 28.53
CA GLY A 87 -0.93 -8.99 28.95
C GLY A 87 -1.00 -7.51 29.29
N TYR A 88 -1.62 -6.68 28.44
CA TYR A 88 -1.77 -5.25 28.72
C TYR A 88 -2.71 -4.96 29.90
N THR A 89 -3.77 -5.75 30.07
CA THR A 89 -4.64 -5.65 31.25
C THR A 89 -3.85 -5.96 32.53
N ILE A 90 -3.03 -7.02 32.53
CA ILE A 90 -2.17 -7.37 33.67
C ILE A 90 -1.18 -6.24 33.95
N VAL A 91 -0.53 -5.67 32.92
CA VAL A 91 0.39 -4.53 33.07
C VAL A 91 -0.32 -3.32 33.71
N GLY A 92 -1.50 -2.97 33.23
CA GLY A 92 -2.27 -1.85 33.77
C GLY A 92 -2.64 -2.05 35.24
N VAL A 93 -3.15 -3.23 35.59
CA VAL A 93 -3.48 -3.58 36.98
C VAL A 93 -2.23 -3.62 37.85
N ALA A 94 -1.12 -4.16 37.35
CA ALA A 94 0.14 -4.24 38.10
C ALA A 94 0.69 -2.85 38.44
N LEU A 95 0.62 -1.88 37.50
CA LEU A 95 1.03 -0.50 37.74
C LEU A 95 0.19 0.17 38.84
N TRP A 96 -1.11 -0.13 38.92
CA TRP A 96 -1.97 0.36 39.98
C TRP A 96 -1.68 -0.29 41.33
N VAL A 97 -1.40 -1.59 41.35
CA VAL A 97 -1.07 -2.32 42.59
C VAL A 97 0.32 -1.93 43.12
N LEU A 98 1.28 -1.65 42.23
CA LEU A 98 2.66 -1.27 42.59
C LEU A 98 2.72 -0.06 43.53
N VAL A 99 1.84 0.92 43.36
CA VAL A 99 1.81 2.15 44.19
C VAL A 99 1.00 2.01 45.48
N GLN A 100 0.35 0.85 45.68
CA GLN A 100 -0.34 0.52 46.94
C GLN A 100 0.56 -0.23 47.92
N ALA A 101 1.72 -0.72 47.47
CA ALA A 101 2.66 -1.43 48.32
C ALA A 101 3.22 -0.53 49.43
N LYS A 102 3.17 -1.02 50.67
CA LYS A 102 3.69 -0.34 51.87
C LYS A 102 5.10 -0.80 52.24
N ASN A 103 5.50 -1.98 51.78
CA ASN A 103 6.81 -2.57 52.06
C ASN A 103 7.45 -3.10 50.77
N VAL A 104 8.78 -3.04 50.65
CA VAL A 104 9.51 -3.58 49.49
C VAL A 104 9.35 -5.10 49.38
N TYR A 105 9.43 -5.80 50.51
CA TYR A 105 9.16 -7.23 50.61
C TYR A 105 8.03 -7.48 51.62
N PRO A 106 7.02 -8.29 51.30
CA PRO A 106 6.78 -9.00 50.04
C PRO A 106 5.95 -8.23 49.00
N GLU A 107 5.32 -7.10 49.37
CA GLU A 107 4.24 -6.47 48.59
C GLU A 107 4.73 -5.89 47.26
N LEU A 108 5.78 -5.06 47.26
CA LEU A 108 6.31 -4.48 46.02
C LEU A 108 6.90 -5.56 45.09
N LEU A 109 7.56 -6.57 45.67
CA LEU A 109 8.05 -7.74 44.94
C LEU A 109 6.91 -8.49 44.23
N LEU A 110 5.80 -8.74 44.92
CA LEU A 110 4.66 -9.45 44.33
C LEU A 110 4.00 -8.63 43.21
N ALA A 111 3.85 -7.33 43.40
CA ALA A 111 3.34 -6.42 42.37
C ALA A 111 4.28 -6.36 41.14
N ARG A 112 5.60 -6.44 41.38
CA ARG A 112 6.61 -6.52 40.33
C ARG A 112 6.56 -7.85 39.55
N ILE A 113 6.38 -8.98 40.24
CA ILE A 113 6.15 -10.28 39.61
C ILE A 113 4.91 -10.24 38.71
N LEU A 114 3.82 -9.63 39.18
CA LEU A 114 2.60 -9.45 38.40
C LEU A 114 2.87 -8.60 37.14
N PHE A 115 3.62 -7.51 37.27
CA PHE A 115 4.02 -6.70 36.11
C PHE A 115 4.87 -7.51 35.13
N SER A 116 5.89 -8.25 35.61
CA SER A 116 6.74 -9.08 34.74
C SER A 116 5.94 -10.18 34.03
N LEU A 117 4.92 -10.75 34.67
CA LEU A 117 3.99 -11.68 34.03
C LEU A 117 3.24 -11.03 32.85
N GLY A 118 2.76 -9.80 33.00
CA GLY A 118 2.13 -9.04 31.91
C GLY A 118 3.12 -8.56 30.84
N GLY A 119 4.29 -8.07 31.26
CA GLY A 119 5.35 -7.58 30.38
C GLY A 119 5.97 -8.67 29.51
N SER A 120 6.13 -9.88 30.05
CA SER A 120 6.57 -11.05 29.27
C SER A 120 5.53 -11.49 28.23
N ALA A 121 4.23 -11.35 28.54
CA ALA A 121 3.15 -11.59 27.57
C ALA A 121 3.25 -10.61 26.39
N THR A 122 3.30 -9.31 26.67
CA THR A 122 3.34 -8.26 25.63
C THR A 122 4.61 -8.35 24.81
N ALA A 123 5.78 -8.58 25.44
CA ALA A 123 7.05 -8.79 24.76
C ALA A 123 7.05 -10.01 23.83
N THR A 124 6.43 -11.12 24.25
CA THR A 124 6.30 -12.33 23.41
C THR A 124 5.37 -12.07 22.23
N MET A 125 4.31 -11.27 22.41
CA MET A 125 3.37 -10.93 21.34
C MET A 125 3.96 -10.01 20.28
N VAL A 126 4.94 -9.15 20.60
CA VAL A 126 5.70 -8.39 19.58
C VAL A 126 6.26 -9.35 18.53
N THR A 127 6.79 -10.50 18.95
CA THR A 127 7.37 -11.51 18.07
C THR A 127 6.31 -12.43 17.44
N ALA A 128 5.31 -12.88 18.21
CA ALA A 128 4.31 -13.85 17.75
C ALA A 128 3.30 -13.28 16.73
N VAL A 129 3.03 -11.98 16.77
CA VAL A 129 2.11 -11.31 15.83
C VAL A 129 2.74 -11.11 14.45
N LEU A 130 4.07 -10.95 14.38
CA LEU A 130 4.80 -10.63 13.14
C LEU A 130 4.48 -11.58 11.96
N PRO A 131 4.55 -12.92 12.11
CA PRO A 131 4.31 -13.84 10.98
C PRO A 131 2.83 -13.87 10.56
N ALA A 132 1.91 -13.62 11.51
CA ALA A 132 0.47 -13.56 11.23
C ALA A 132 0.10 -12.38 10.31
N MET A 133 0.92 -11.32 10.29
CA MET A 133 0.71 -10.12 9.46
C MET A 133 1.08 -10.32 7.99
N THR A 134 1.86 -11.37 7.68
CA THR A 134 2.40 -11.65 6.35
C THR A 134 2.00 -13.03 5.80
N PHE A 135 1.08 -13.73 6.48
CA PHE A 135 0.60 -15.05 6.09
C PHE A 135 -0.34 -15.01 4.88
N VAL A 136 -0.08 -15.80 3.84
CA VAL A 136 -0.94 -15.96 2.65
C VAL A 136 -1.63 -17.33 2.70
N LYS A 137 -2.97 -17.35 2.68
CA LYS A 137 -3.78 -18.58 2.63
C LYS A 137 -3.68 -19.20 1.23
N VAL A 138 -3.12 -20.41 1.11
CA VAL A 138 -3.24 -21.21 -0.12
C VAL A 138 -4.66 -21.76 -0.14
N VAL A 139 -5.50 -21.24 -1.05
CA VAL A 139 -6.85 -21.77 -1.26
C VAL A 139 -6.73 -22.98 -2.17
N GLU A 140 -6.84 -24.18 -1.61
CA GLU A 140 -7.12 -25.37 -2.41
C GLU A 140 -8.49 -25.19 -3.08
N ARG A 141 -8.52 -25.26 -4.42
CA ARG A 141 -9.77 -25.29 -5.17
C ARG A 141 -10.41 -26.66 -4.95
N ASP A 142 -11.55 -26.68 -4.26
CA ASP A 142 -12.44 -27.84 -4.24
C ASP A 142 -12.92 -28.14 -5.67
N PRO A 143 -12.65 -29.33 -6.23
CA PRO A 143 -13.08 -29.71 -7.57
C PRO A 143 -14.60 -29.90 -7.73
N ARG A 144 -15.41 -29.79 -6.65
CA ARG A 144 -16.83 -30.21 -6.67
C ARG A 144 -17.89 -29.19 -6.24
N SER A 145 -17.62 -27.89 -6.11
CA SER A 145 -18.70 -26.96 -5.73
C SER A 145 -19.39 -26.25 -6.91
N PRO A 146 -20.70 -26.46 -7.15
CA PRO A 146 -21.53 -25.55 -7.93
C PRO A 146 -21.98 -24.38 -7.05
N THR A 147 -22.27 -23.27 -7.72
CA THR A 147 -22.78 -21.98 -7.22
C THR A 147 -23.73 -22.05 -6.01
N ARG A 148 -23.43 -21.29 -4.94
CA ARG A 148 -24.48 -20.83 -4.02
C ARG A 148 -24.21 -19.46 -3.38
N ARG A 149 -25.29 -18.67 -3.38
CA ARG A 149 -25.49 -17.32 -2.84
C ARG A 149 -25.14 -17.20 -1.35
N ALA A 150 -24.68 -16.03 -0.92
CA ALA A 150 -24.88 -15.54 0.44
C ALA A 150 -25.02 -14.01 0.46
N ASN A 151 -26.18 -13.57 0.95
CA ASN A 151 -26.44 -12.23 1.46
C ASN A 151 -25.43 -11.88 2.55
N GLY A 152 -24.88 -10.67 2.46
CA GLY A 152 -24.02 -10.10 3.50
C GLY A 152 -23.71 -8.65 3.15
N THR A 153 -24.44 -7.74 3.78
CA THR A 153 -24.19 -6.30 3.79
C THR A 153 -22.76 -6.02 4.25
N SER A 154 -21.88 -5.75 3.32
CA SER A 154 -20.57 -5.17 3.56
C SER A 154 -20.43 -3.99 2.60
N HIS A 155 -20.40 -2.78 3.16
CA HIS A 155 -20.03 -1.59 2.43
C HIS A 155 -18.59 -1.77 1.94
N ALA A 156 -18.45 -2.19 0.68
CA ALA A 156 -17.19 -2.16 -0.02
C ALA A 156 -16.85 -0.69 -0.30
N VAL A 157 -16.01 -0.12 0.55
CA VAL A 157 -15.31 1.13 0.26
C VAL A 157 -14.42 0.86 -0.95
N ALA A 158 -14.83 1.33 -2.12
CA ALA A 158 -13.99 1.34 -3.31
C ALA A 158 -12.78 2.22 -3.00
N ALA A 159 -11.60 1.60 -2.86
CA ALA A 159 -10.35 2.34 -2.75
C ALA A 159 -10.12 3.13 -4.06
N SER A 160 -10.10 4.46 -3.95
CA SER A 160 -9.73 5.34 -5.06
C SER A 160 -8.37 4.95 -5.63
N ILE A 161 -8.37 4.44 -6.86
CA ILE A 161 -7.18 3.99 -7.60
C ILE A 161 -6.47 5.20 -8.27
N SER A 162 -6.90 6.43 -7.98
CA SER A 162 -6.41 7.63 -8.67
C SER A 162 -5.07 8.18 -8.13
N SER A 163 -4.46 7.54 -7.13
CA SER A 163 -3.22 8.06 -6.50
C SER A 163 -1.90 7.56 -7.12
N GLU A 164 -1.93 6.57 -8.02
CA GLU A 164 -0.72 6.04 -8.69
C GLU A 164 -0.44 6.65 -10.07
N LEU A 165 -1.27 7.58 -10.57
CA LEU A 165 -1.20 8.09 -11.94
C LEU A 165 -0.29 9.30 -12.16
N THR A 166 0.73 9.48 -11.32
CA THR A 166 1.68 10.57 -11.54
C THR A 166 3.06 10.18 -11.01
N ILE A 167 3.84 9.57 -11.91
CA ILE A 167 5.28 9.38 -11.77
C ILE A 167 5.94 9.82 -13.07
N THR A 168 6.87 10.77 -12.93
CA THR A 168 7.82 11.27 -13.93
C THR A 168 8.56 10.15 -14.68
N PRO A 169 8.88 10.31 -15.98
CA PRO A 169 9.60 9.32 -16.76
C PRO A 169 11.11 9.46 -16.51
N ALA A 170 11.66 8.62 -15.65
CA ALA A 170 13.09 8.36 -15.63
C ALA A 170 13.33 6.93 -15.15
N ARG A 171 13.76 6.07 -16.09
CA ARG A 171 14.10 4.63 -15.97
C ARG A 171 12.99 3.68 -16.43
N PHE A 172 12.79 3.63 -17.75
CA PHE A 172 12.33 2.41 -18.42
C PHE A 172 13.49 1.90 -19.29
N ARG A 173 14.26 0.95 -18.77
CA ARG A 173 15.06 0.04 -19.60
C ARG A 173 14.33 -1.30 -19.59
N SER A 174 14.02 -1.74 -20.80
CA SER A 174 13.31 -2.97 -21.16
C SER A 174 13.94 -4.23 -20.54
N ARG A 175 13.08 -5.12 -20.04
CA ARG A 175 13.28 -6.58 -20.09
C ARG A 175 11.92 -7.26 -19.95
N SER A 176 11.38 -7.67 -21.08
CA SER A 176 10.27 -8.61 -21.20
C SER A 176 10.75 -10.01 -20.81
N ARG A 177 10.04 -10.66 -19.89
CA ARG A 177 10.02 -12.12 -19.75
C ARG A 177 8.69 -12.48 -19.11
N GLU A 178 7.82 -13.11 -19.89
CA GLU A 178 6.57 -13.71 -19.44
C GLU A 178 6.87 -14.80 -18.40
N THR A 179 6.19 -14.76 -17.26
CA THR A 179 6.17 -15.86 -16.29
C THR A 179 4.79 -16.02 -15.66
N VAL A 180 4.31 -17.26 -15.72
CA VAL A 180 3.06 -17.83 -15.19
C VAL A 180 2.80 -17.45 -13.71
N PRO A 181 1.53 -17.27 -13.25
CA PRO A 181 1.22 -16.53 -12.02
C PRO A 181 1.62 -17.18 -10.68
N ASN A 182 1.95 -18.48 -10.63
CA ASN A 182 2.16 -19.17 -9.35
C ASN A 182 3.52 -18.89 -8.69
N ALA A 183 4.51 -18.35 -9.42
CA ALA A 183 5.83 -18.05 -8.86
C ALA A 183 5.94 -16.65 -8.22
N LEU A 184 5.01 -15.73 -8.52
CA LEU A 184 5.05 -14.34 -8.04
C LEU A 184 4.59 -14.19 -6.58
N ALA A 185 3.61 -14.98 -6.13
CA ALA A 185 3.10 -14.89 -4.76
C ALA A 185 4.15 -15.30 -3.69
N LYS A 186 5.08 -16.20 -4.03
CA LYS A 186 6.11 -16.72 -3.10
C LYS A 186 7.33 -15.81 -2.96
N LYS A 187 7.52 -14.83 -3.86
CA LYS A 187 8.72 -13.97 -3.88
C LYS A 187 8.58 -12.69 -3.05
N ASP A 188 7.35 -12.28 -2.72
CA ASP A 188 7.06 -10.99 -2.06
C ASP A 188 6.80 -11.11 -0.54
N THR A 189 6.43 -12.28 -0.01
CA THR A 189 6.15 -12.52 1.43
C THR A 189 7.39 -12.33 2.31
N GLY A 190 8.53 -12.89 1.91
CA GLY A 190 9.77 -12.79 2.68
C GLY A 190 10.32 -11.35 2.76
N ALA A 191 10.21 -10.58 1.67
CA ALA A 191 10.62 -9.17 1.65
C ALA A 191 9.70 -8.31 2.53
N SER A 192 8.40 -8.61 2.56
CA SER A 192 7.43 -7.88 3.38
C SER A 192 7.62 -8.13 4.88
N THR A 193 7.95 -9.37 5.26
CA THR A 193 8.22 -9.78 6.65
C THR A 193 9.46 -9.07 7.21
N SER A 194 10.55 -9.02 6.43
CA SER A 194 11.79 -8.34 6.84
C SER A 194 11.63 -6.83 7.00
N GLN A 195 10.86 -6.20 6.10
CA GLN A 195 10.58 -4.77 6.18
C GLN A 195 9.68 -4.42 7.37
N LEU A 196 8.67 -5.25 7.66
CA LEU A 196 7.83 -5.07 8.85
C LEU A 196 8.64 -5.26 10.14
N ALA A 197 9.56 -6.22 10.19
CA ALA A 197 10.47 -6.38 11.33
C ALA A 197 11.33 -5.12 11.59
N GLY A 198 11.79 -4.44 10.53
CA GLY A 198 12.50 -3.16 10.67
C GLY A 198 11.63 -2.03 11.24
N LEU A 199 10.37 -1.97 10.84
CA LEU A 199 9.40 -1.03 11.42
C LEU A 199 9.14 -1.36 12.89
N VAL A 200 8.94 -2.64 13.23
CA VAL A 200 8.75 -3.08 14.61
C VAL A 200 9.93 -2.67 15.48
N GLY A 201 11.17 -2.89 15.03
CA GLY A 201 12.38 -2.44 15.73
C GLY A 201 12.41 -0.93 15.98
N MET A 202 12.07 -0.13 14.97
CA MET A 202 11.98 1.33 15.11
C MET A 202 10.90 1.74 16.12
N PHE A 203 9.69 1.19 16.02
CA PHE A 203 8.57 1.52 16.92
C PHE A 203 8.84 1.07 18.36
N THR A 204 9.49 -0.08 18.57
CA THR A 204 9.93 -0.48 19.92
C THR A 204 10.93 0.50 20.52
N GLY A 205 11.84 1.06 19.71
CA GLY A 205 12.78 2.09 20.15
C GLY A 205 12.10 3.45 20.40
N CYS A 206 11.15 3.85 19.55
CA CYS A 206 10.29 5.01 19.81
C CYS A 206 9.49 4.85 21.10
N GLY A 207 9.11 3.61 21.46
CA GLY A 207 8.44 3.29 22.71
C GLY A 207 9.26 3.71 23.94
N ALA A 208 10.56 3.44 23.92
CA ALA A 208 11.46 3.92 24.97
C ALA A 208 11.51 5.45 25.05
N LEU A 209 11.51 6.15 23.90
CA LEU A 209 11.45 7.62 23.87
C LEU A 209 10.13 8.16 24.43
N VAL A 210 9.00 7.50 24.16
CA VAL A 210 7.71 7.86 24.76
C VAL A 210 7.78 7.73 26.28
N ALA A 211 8.38 6.67 26.81
CA ALA A 211 8.56 6.53 28.25
C ALA A 211 9.41 7.66 28.84
N LEU A 212 10.53 8.00 28.19
CA LEU A 212 11.44 9.07 28.65
C LEU A 212 10.85 10.48 28.56
N LEU A 213 10.15 10.79 27.46
CA LEU A 213 9.68 12.15 27.17
C LEU A 213 8.27 12.42 27.70
N VAL A 214 7.45 11.39 27.83
CA VAL A 214 6.04 11.53 28.22
C VAL A 214 5.81 10.98 29.62
N PHE A 215 6.21 9.73 29.90
CA PHE A 215 5.83 9.07 31.17
C PHE A 215 6.72 9.47 32.35
N LEU A 216 8.04 9.50 32.18
CA LEU A 216 8.96 9.84 33.27
C LEU A 216 8.85 11.29 33.78
N PRO A 217 8.46 12.29 32.97
CA PRO A 217 8.19 13.64 33.47
C PRO A 217 6.84 13.81 34.18
N LEU A 218 5.96 12.79 34.22
CA LEU A 218 4.64 12.93 34.86
C LEU A 218 4.72 13.21 36.37
N PRO A 219 5.53 12.48 37.17
CA PRO A 219 5.64 12.76 38.60
C PRO A 219 6.08 14.19 38.89
N THR A 220 7.05 14.73 38.13
CA THR A 220 7.52 16.11 38.32
C THR A 220 6.46 17.13 37.92
N LYS A 221 5.72 16.88 36.83
CA LYS A 221 4.61 17.76 36.41
C LYS A 221 3.47 17.81 37.41
N PHE A 222 3.15 16.70 38.06
CA PHE A 222 2.14 16.68 39.12
C PHE A 222 2.64 17.41 40.39
N GLN A 223 3.92 17.28 40.73
CA GLN A 223 4.53 18.07 41.82
C GLN A 223 4.50 19.58 41.54
N GLU A 224 4.82 20.00 40.31
CA GLU A 224 4.72 21.40 39.88
C GLU A 224 3.27 21.93 39.93
N ALA A 225 2.29 21.05 39.78
CA ALA A 225 0.86 21.36 39.90
C ALA A 225 0.36 21.43 41.36
N GLY A 226 1.24 21.23 42.35
CA GLY A 226 0.93 21.37 43.78
C GLY A 226 0.69 20.06 44.53
N GLU A 227 0.86 18.89 43.90
CA GLU A 227 0.70 17.58 44.56
C GLU A 227 1.90 17.23 45.45
N THR A 228 1.66 16.43 46.50
CA THR A 228 2.76 15.91 47.33
C THR A 228 3.63 14.93 46.52
N PRO A 229 4.94 14.80 46.82
CA PRO A 229 5.80 13.88 46.08
C PRO A 229 5.29 12.43 46.02
N ALA A 230 4.65 11.96 47.09
CA ALA A 230 4.10 10.63 47.18
C ALA A 230 2.80 10.46 46.36
N THR A 231 1.93 11.47 46.31
CA THR A 231 0.70 11.44 45.49
C THR A 231 1.03 11.60 44.01
N ALA A 232 1.94 12.51 43.67
CA ALA A 232 2.40 12.72 42.29
C ALA A 232 3.00 11.47 41.64
N VAL A 233 3.79 10.68 42.38
CA VAL A 233 4.32 9.40 41.89
C VAL A 233 3.18 8.39 41.70
N ALA A 234 2.21 8.32 42.62
CA ALA A 234 1.07 7.43 42.49
C ALA A 234 0.21 7.78 41.27
N ASP A 235 -0.11 9.04 41.07
CA ASP A 235 -0.92 9.52 39.94
C ASP A 235 -0.27 9.26 38.60
N ALA A 236 1.06 9.42 38.50
CA ALA A 236 1.79 9.04 37.29
C ALA A 236 1.62 7.55 36.95
N PHE A 237 1.71 6.65 37.94
CA PHE A 237 1.48 5.22 37.74
C PHE A 237 0.01 4.90 37.42
N TYR A 238 -0.95 5.60 38.03
CA TYR A 238 -2.36 5.45 37.70
C TYR A 238 -2.67 5.83 36.25
N VAL A 239 -2.12 6.96 35.78
CA VAL A 239 -2.26 7.43 34.40
C VAL A 239 -1.62 6.44 33.41
N VAL A 240 -0.39 6.01 33.66
CA VAL A 240 0.29 5.04 32.77
C VAL A 240 -0.44 3.69 32.77
N GLY A 241 -0.96 3.25 33.92
CA GLY A 241 -1.81 2.06 34.03
C GLY A 241 -3.12 2.18 33.24
N ALA A 242 -3.78 3.33 33.28
CA ALA A 242 -4.97 3.60 32.48
C ALA A 242 -4.67 3.57 30.97
N ILE A 243 -3.53 4.14 30.55
CA ILE A 243 -3.06 4.06 29.16
C ILE A 243 -2.84 2.60 28.74
N ALA A 244 -2.26 1.76 29.61
CA ALA A 244 -2.09 0.33 29.32
C ALA A 244 -3.44 -0.39 29.07
N ILE A 245 -4.48 -0.06 29.85
CA ILE A 245 -5.84 -0.61 29.65
C ILE A 245 -6.45 -0.10 28.35
N LEU A 246 -6.26 1.17 27.99
CA LEU A 246 -6.71 1.71 26.70
C LEU A 246 -6.01 1.04 25.52
N VAL A 247 -4.70 0.76 25.64
CA VAL A 247 -3.95 -0.02 24.64
C VAL A 247 -4.49 -1.45 24.54
N ALA A 248 -4.89 -2.07 25.65
CA ALA A 248 -5.54 -3.38 25.65
C ALA A 248 -6.84 -3.36 24.83
N LEU A 249 -7.70 -2.35 25.04
CA LEU A 249 -8.93 -2.15 24.26
C LEU A 249 -8.62 -1.92 22.77
N GLY A 250 -7.63 -1.07 22.47
CA GLY A 250 -7.17 -0.84 21.10
C GLY A 250 -6.70 -2.12 20.41
N CYS A 251 -5.96 -2.98 21.11
CA CYS A 251 -5.52 -4.28 20.60
C CYS A 251 -6.69 -5.26 20.42
N PHE A 252 -7.70 -5.21 21.29
CA PHE A 252 -8.88 -6.08 21.21
C PHE A 252 -9.67 -5.87 19.91
N PHE A 253 -9.92 -4.60 19.55
CA PHE A 253 -10.60 -4.26 18.31
C PHE A 253 -9.68 -4.35 17.08
N GLY A 254 -8.44 -3.89 17.24
CA GLY A 254 -7.47 -3.77 16.16
C GLY A 254 -6.92 -5.07 15.61
N LEU A 255 -6.70 -6.07 16.47
CA LEU A 255 -6.19 -7.39 16.08
C LEU A 255 -7.31 -8.42 15.80
N ARG A 256 -8.53 -7.96 15.52
CA ARG A 256 -9.66 -8.84 15.17
C ARG A 256 -9.44 -9.48 13.80
N SER A 257 -9.81 -10.77 13.68
CA SER A 257 -9.75 -11.53 12.42
C SER A 257 -8.37 -11.55 11.75
N LEU A 258 -7.31 -11.83 12.53
CA LEU A 258 -5.96 -11.97 11.99
C LEU A 258 -5.84 -13.19 11.06
N PRO A 259 -5.19 -13.06 9.89
CA PRO A 259 -4.91 -14.19 9.00
C PRO A 259 -4.16 -15.32 9.74
N GLY A 260 -4.60 -16.57 9.57
CA GLY A 260 -3.98 -17.73 10.22
C GLY A 260 -4.32 -17.89 11.72
N GLU A 261 -5.26 -17.11 12.25
CA GLU A 261 -5.81 -17.25 13.61
C GLU A 261 -7.28 -17.73 13.63
N GLU A 262 -7.81 -18.14 12.48
CA GLU A 262 -9.17 -18.68 12.33
C GLU A 262 -9.33 -19.97 13.18
N GLY A 263 -10.37 -20.02 14.01
CA GLY A 263 -10.67 -21.16 14.90
C GLY A 263 -9.92 -21.19 16.24
N LYS A 264 -9.09 -20.19 16.56
CA LYS A 264 -8.49 -20.03 17.90
C LYS A 264 -9.40 -19.22 18.84
N GLY A 265 -9.44 -19.60 20.11
CA GLY A 265 -10.24 -18.90 21.12
C GLY A 265 -10.38 -19.67 22.42
N TRP A 266 -10.87 -18.98 23.46
CA TRP A 266 -11.03 -19.53 24.81
C TRP A 266 -11.85 -20.82 24.86
N LYS A 267 -12.82 -20.99 23.95
CA LYS A 267 -13.64 -22.21 23.86
C LYS A 267 -12.83 -23.47 23.54
N ARG A 268 -11.67 -23.38 22.88
CA ARG A 268 -10.80 -24.55 22.63
C ARG A 268 -10.03 -25.04 23.86
N LEU A 269 -9.99 -24.26 24.94
CA LEU A 269 -9.42 -24.71 26.22
C LEU A 269 -10.42 -25.54 27.03
N THR A 270 -11.73 -25.35 26.81
CA THR A 270 -12.80 -25.93 27.63
C THR A 270 -13.70 -26.91 26.88
N SER A 271 -13.83 -26.81 25.55
CA SER A 271 -14.68 -27.69 24.74
C SER A 271 -13.95 -29.01 24.46
N LYS A 272 -14.28 -30.04 25.23
CA LYS A 272 -14.47 -31.38 24.68
C LYS A 272 -15.77 -31.29 23.90
N ASP A 273 -15.77 -31.40 22.57
CA ASP A 273 -16.97 -31.83 21.84
C ASP A 273 -16.61 -32.26 20.42
N ASP A 274 -16.93 -33.53 20.14
CA ASP A 274 -17.79 -33.98 19.05
C ASP A 274 -17.87 -33.10 17.80
N ASP A 275 -17.10 -33.46 16.78
CA ASP A 275 -17.40 -33.11 15.40
C ASP A 275 -17.41 -34.39 14.57
N LYS A 276 -18.61 -34.89 14.28
CA LYS A 276 -18.86 -35.94 13.29
C LYS A 276 -18.77 -35.31 11.90
N GLY A 277 -17.69 -35.58 11.17
CA GLY A 277 -17.62 -35.27 9.74
C GLY A 277 -16.25 -34.93 9.18
N ALA A 278 -15.26 -35.83 9.32
CA ALA A 278 -14.15 -36.01 8.39
C ALA A 278 -13.33 -37.23 8.82
N ASP A 279 -12.91 -38.02 7.83
CA ASP A 279 -12.26 -39.32 8.01
C ASP A 279 -11.07 -39.34 8.98
N THR A 280 -11.08 -40.41 9.77
CA THR A 280 -10.25 -40.80 10.90
C THR A 280 -8.73 -40.82 10.67
N ARG A 281 -7.97 -40.10 11.53
CA ARG A 281 -6.79 -40.63 12.27
C ARG A 281 -6.14 -39.72 13.33
N SER A 282 -6.59 -38.49 13.58
CA SER A 282 -5.89 -37.55 14.49
C SER A 282 -6.60 -37.26 15.84
N THR A 283 -7.79 -37.81 16.07
CA THR A 283 -8.67 -37.43 17.19
C THR A 283 -8.55 -38.33 18.43
N ARG A 284 -7.32 -38.67 18.86
CA ARG A 284 -7.06 -39.29 20.17
C ARG A 284 -6.00 -38.62 21.07
N ASP A 285 -5.41 -37.49 20.65
CA ASP A 285 -4.41 -36.77 21.45
C ASP A 285 -4.96 -35.49 22.13
N LEU A 286 -6.19 -35.56 22.66
CA LEU A 286 -6.80 -34.48 23.44
C LEU A 286 -6.51 -34.69 24.94
N VAL A 287 -5.65 -33.81 25.49
CA VAL A 287 -5.64 -33.19 26.85
C VAL A 287 -4.24 -33.07 27.51
N LEU A 288 -3.15 -33.67 27.01
CA LEU A 288 -1.81 -33.53 27.65
C LEU A 288 -0.63 -33.40 26.66
N ILE A 289 -0.54 -32.28 25.90
CA ILE A 289 0.62 -32.00 25.04
C ILE A 289 1.01 -30.51 25.05
N TYR A 290 1.30 -29.92 26.22
CA TYR A 290 2.00 -28.62 26.29
C TYR A 290 3.53 -28.75 26.15
N PRO A 291 4.19 -29.74 26.79
CA PRO A 291 5.64 -29.89 26.69
C PRO A 291 6.12 -30.29 25.30
N ARG A 292 5.37 -31.12 24.54
CA ARG A 292 5.85 -31.55 23.21
C ARG A 292 5.85 -30.40 22.20
N LEU A 293 4.93 -29.43 22.30
CA LEU A 293 4.91 -28.25 21.40
C LEU A 293 6.14 -27.35 21.64
N PHE A 294 6.51 -27.15 22.91
CA PHE A 294 7.73 -26.46 23.28
C PHE A 294 8.99 -27.21 22.82
N TRP A 295 9.05 -28.52 23.05
CA TRP A 295 10.18 -29.33 22.58
C TRP A 295 10.25 -29.39 21.04
N GLN A 296 9.11 -29.30 20.36
CA GLN A 296 9.04 -29.17 18.92
C GLN A 296 9.61 -27.83 18.45
N SER A 297 9.28 -26.70 19.10
CA SER A 297 9.85 -25.38 18.74
C SER A 297 11.36 -25.28 19.03
N VAL A 298 11.84 -25.95 20.09
CA VAL A 298 13.28 -26.08 20.38
C VAL A 298 13.97 -26.94 19.32
N ARG A 299 13.42 -28.11 19.00
CA ARG A 299 13.96 -28.99 17.94
C ARG A 299 13.99 -28.29 16.60
N LEU A 300 12.98 -27.48 16.30
CA LEU A 300 12.89 -26.71 15.06
C LEU A 300 14.02 -25.67 14.93
N GLY A 301 14.56 -25.18 16.04
CA GLY A 301 15.76 -24.34 16.06
C GLY A 301 17.03 -25.04 15.58
N PHE A 302 17.09 -26.37 15.65
CA PHE A 302 18.22 -27.15 15.13
C PHE A 302 17.98 -27.68 13.72
N THR A 303 16.71 -27.85 13.32
CA THR A 303 16.36 -28.41 12.01
C THR A 303 16.13 -27.36 10.94
N SER A 304 15.52 -26.20 11.29
CA SER A 304 15.30 -25.11 10.33
C SER A 304 16.39 -24.04 10.44
N PRO A 305 17.11 -23.75 9.34
CA PRO A 305 18.23 -22.81 9.35
C PRO A 305 17.81 -21.38 9.71
N ASN A 306 16.63 -20.94 9.27
CA ASN A 306 16.15 -19.59 9.54
C ASN A 306 15.72 -19.41 11.00
N ILE A 307 15.06 -20.41 11.57
CA ILE A 307 14.59 -20.37 12.97
C ILE A 307 15.79 -20.46 13.93
N GLY A 308 16.72 -21.37 13.66
CA GLY A 308 17.96 -21.48 14.43
C GLY A 308 18.80 -20.21 14.42
N LEU A 309 19.02 -19.62 13.25
CA LEU A 309 19.76 -18.37 13.12
C LEU A 309 19.02 -17.19 13.78
N GLY A 310 17.68 -17.20 13.73
CA GLY A 310 16.84 -16.27 14.49
C GLY A 310 17.04 -16.39 16.00
N TYR A 311 17.06 -17.61 16.55
CA TYR A 311 17.30 -17.85 17.98
C TYR A 311 18.67 -17.37 18.47
N VAL A 312 19.75 -17.69 17.74
CA VAL A 312 21.10 -17.21 18.07
C VAL A 312 21.18 -15.69 17.95
N GLY A 313 20.57 -15.11 16.90
CA GLY A 313 20.50 -13.66 16.74
C GLY A 313 19.73 -12.96 17.86
N GLY A 314 18.63 -13.56 18.35
CA GLY A 314 17.86 -13.06 19.49
C GLY A 314 18.63 -13.10 20.81
N PHE A 315 19.41 -14.16 21.05
CA PHE A 315 20.34 -14.26 22.18
C PHE A 315 21.38 -13.13 22.16
N VAL A 316 22.06 -12.92 21.03
CA VAL A 316 23.07 -11.86 20.88
C VAL A 316 22.43 -10.48 21.03
N ALA A 317 21.27 -10.25 20.41
CA ALA A 317 20.53 -9.00 20.49
C ALA A 317 20.21 -8.57 21.93
N ARG A 318 19.71 -9.50 22.74
CA ARG A 318 19.32 -9.23 24.13
C ARG A 318 20.52 -9.14 25.08
N ALA A 319 21.59 -9.90 24.84
CA ALA A 319 22.86 -9.70 25.53
C ALA A 319 23.45 -8.31 25.21
N SER A 320 23.45 -7.90 23.94
CA SER A 320 23.94 -6.58 23.51
C SER A 320 23.28 -5.41 24.23
N SER A 321 21.98 -5.48 24.56
CA SER A 321 21.32 -4.44 25.37
C SER A 321 21.97 -4.27 26.73
N VAL A 322 22.30 -5.36 27.43
CA VAL A 322 22.95 -5.31 28.76
C VAL A 322 24.36 -4.77 28.64
N ALA A 323 25.13 -5.19 27.61
CA ALA A 323 26.45 -4.64 27.35
C ALA A 323 26.43 -3.11 27.25
N ILE A 324 25.44 -2.57 26.53
CA ILE A 324 25.32 -1.13 26.28
C ILE A 324 24.76 -0.39 27.50
N SER A 325 23.72 -0.93 28.16
CA SER A 325 23.02 -0.20 29.23
C SER A 325 23.65 -0.35 30.62
N LEU A 326 24.39 -1.44 30.88
CA LEU A 326 24.98 -1.73 32.18
C LEU A 326 26.50 -1.58 32.15
N PHE A 327 27.18 -2.23 31.20
CA PHE A 327 28.63 -2.32 31.22
C PHE A 327 29.33 -1.07 30.67
N ILE A 328 28.73 -0.29 29.76
CA ILE A 328 29.30 1.02 29.37
C ILE A 328 29.37 1.96 30.58
N PRO A 329 28.28 2.20 31.35
CA PRO A 329 28.37 2.98 32.57
C PRO A 329 29.36 2.44 33.60
N LEU A 330 29.40 1.12 33.83
CA LEU A 330 30.35 0.52 34.76
C LEU A 330 31.81 0.73 34.33
N PHE A 331 32.11 0.56 33.05
CA PHE A 331 33.43 0.80 32.48
C PHE A 331 33.87 2.26 32.64
N THR A 332 32.97 3.21 32.31
CA THR A 332 33.24 4.64 32.48
C THR A 332 33.46 5.00 33.96
N ASN A 333 32.61 4.50 34.86
CA ASN A 333 32.74 4.79 36.28
C ASN A 333 34.04 4.23 36.87
N HIS A 334 34.41 2.99 36.51
CA HIS A 334 35.65 2.37 36.95
C HIS A 334 36.88 3.18 36.50
N TYR A 335 36.90 3.67 35.26
CA TYR A 335 38.00 4.50 34.76
C TYR A 335 38.18 5.80 35.58
N PHE A 336 37.09 6.54 35.83
CA PHE A 336 37.16 7.79 36.58
C PHE A 336 37.62 7.58 38.03
N LEU A 337 37.19 6.48 38.67
CA LEU A 337 37.65 6.10 40.00
C LEU A 337 39.13 5.71 40.01
N GLN A 338 39.59 4.92 39.03
CA GLN A 338 40.98 4.48 38.94
C GLN A 338 41.95 5.63 38.62
N SER A 339 41.50 6.60 37.82
CA SER A 339 42.27 7.81 37.49
C SER A 339 42.37 8.82 38.64
N GLY A 340 41.70 8.59 39.78
CA GLY A 340 41.68 9.48 40.94
C GLY A 340 40.90 10.78 40.71
N ARG A 341 40.18 10.92 39.59
CA ARG A 341 39.35 12.10 39.26
C ARG A 341 38.03 12.14 40.05
N CYS A 342 37.81 11.14 40.89
CA CYS A 342 36.56 10.81 41.53
C CYS A 342 36.83 10.02 42.81
N SER A 343 36.29 10.46 43.95
CA SER A 343 36.31 9.70 45.21
C SER A 343 34.90 9.40 45.67
N VAL A 344 34.63 8.14 46.00
CA VAL A 344 33.33 7.69 46.51
C VAL A 344 33.57 7.06 47.87
N ASP A 345 32.77 7.45 48.87
CA ASP A 345 32.80 6.84 50.21
C ASP A 345 32.33 5.37 50.11
N PRO A 346 33.13 4.38 50.55
CA PRO A 346 32.80 2.95 50.47
C PRO A 346 31.49 2.56 51.19
N SER A 347 31.00 3.41 52.10
CA SER A 347 29.82 3.13 52.93
C SER A 347 28.48 3.53 52.27
N ASN A 348 28.47 4.27 51.15
CA ASN A 348 27.25 4.76 50.50
C ASN A 348 27.34 4.80 48.95
N PRO A 349 27.15 3.66 48.24
CA PRO A 349 27.31 3.57 46.79
C PRO A 349 26.29 4.37 45.96
N SER A 350 25.22 4.91 46.57
CA SER A 350 24.24 5.79 45.90
C SER A 350 24.79 7.16 45.52
N ASP A 351 25.96 7.56 46.03
CA ASP A 351 26.50 8.90 45.82
C ASP A 351 27.22 9.10 44.48
N ILE A 352 27.42 8.06 43.65
CA ILE A 352 28.18 8.19 42.38
C ILE A 352 27.63 9.28 41.45
N LYS A 353 26.31 9.49 41.43
CA LYS A 353 25.68 10.53 40.58
C LYS A 353 26.03 11.96 41.03
N ASN A 354 26.30 12.16 42.32
CA ASN A 354 26.66 13.45 42.92
C ASN A 354 28.17 13.60 43.13
N ALA A 355 28.87 12.50 43.43
CA ALA A 355 30.31 12.43 43.62
C ALA A 355 31.10 12.45 42.29
N CYS A 356 30.49 12.00 41.18
CA CYS A 356 31.12 11.89 39.86
C CYS A 356 30.21 12.32 38.70
N PRO A 357 29.82 13.61 38.62
CA PRO A 357 28.91 14.10 37.59
C PRO A 357 29.47 13.97 36.17
N GLU A 358 30.79 14.01 36.00
CA GLU A 358 31.45 13.88 34.69
C GLU A 358 31.35 12.46 34.13
N ALA A 359 31.66 11.44 34.94
CA ALA A 359 31.54 10.03 34.57
C ALA A 359 30.09 9.68 34.17
N TYR A 360 29.11 10.18 34.91
CA TYR A 360 27.70 9.98 34.62
C TYR A 360 27.27 10.63 33.29
N LYS A 361 27.66 11.89 33.04
CA LYS A 361 27.35 12.59 31.77
C LYS A 361 27.96 11.85 30.58
N LEU A 362 29.21 11.42 30.69
CA LEU A 362 29.90 10.68 29.63
C LEU A 362 29.26 9.30 29.40
N ALA A 363 28.99 8.53 30.45
CA ALA A 363 28.32 7.23 30.34
C ALA A 363 26.93 7.33 29.68
N ALA A 364 26.15 8.35 30.07
CA ALA A 364 24.85 8.62 29.47
C ALA A 364 24.97 9.04 27.99
N MET A 365 25.98 9.85 27.65
CA MET A 365 26.26 10.27 26.27
C MET A 365 26.63 9.08 25.37
N LEU A 366 27.56 8.23 25.81
CA LEU A 366 28.00 7.05 25.04
C LEU A 366 26.83 6.06 24.85
N THR A 367 26.10 5.75 25.93
CA THR A 367 24.92 4.88 25.85
C THR A 367 23.86 5.47 24.92
N GLY A 368 23.60 6.78 25.03
CA GLY A 368 22.63 7.50 24.21
C GLY A 368 22.96 7.51 22.72
N ILE A 369 24.23 7.74 22.36
CA ILE A 369 24.69 7.71 20.96
C ILE A 369 24.50 6.32 20.34
N SER A 370 24.86 5.27 21.07
CA SER A 370 24.63 3.88 20.61
C SER A 370 23.15 3.62 20.30
N GLN A 371 22.27 4.01 21.24
CA GLN A 371 20.82 3.80 21.09
C GLN A 371 20.20 4.68 19.99
N LEU A 372 20.70 5.90 19.78
CA LEU A 372 20.25 6.77 18.69
C LEU A 372 20.61 6.18 17.32
N ILE A 373 21.84 5.71 17.16
CA ILE A 373 22.30 5.06 15.93
C ILE A 373 21.52 3.75 15.68
N ALA A 374 21.25 2.99 16.74
CA ALA A 374 20.40 1.81 16.67
C ALA A 374 19.01 2.16 16.12
N LEU A 375 18.35 3.18 16.67
CA LEU A 375 17.01 3.62 16.23
C LEU A 375 17.00 4.05 14.76
N MET A 376 17.99 4.84 14.33
CA MET A 376 18.11 5.30 12.93
C MET A 376 18.40 4.14 11.96
N SER A 377 19.11 3.11 12.41
CA SER A 377 19.53 1.98 11.56
C SER A 377 18.45 0.89 11.43
N ALA A 378 17.44 0.85 12.32
CA ALA A 378 16.42 -0.21 12.32
C ALA A 378 15.66 -0.35 10.96
N PRO A 379 15.15 0.73 10.34
CA PRO A 379 14.45 0.62 9.05
C PRO A 379 15.40 0.19 7.91
N PHE A 380 16.66 0.61 7.99
CA PHE A 380 17.69 0.28 7.01
C PHE A 380 18.00 -1.21 7.03
N PHE A 381 18.21 -1.81 8.21
CA PHE A 381 18.39 -3.26 8.34
C PHE A 381 17.15 -4.06 7.93
N GLY A 382 15.94 -3.56 8.20
CA GLY A 382 14.70 -4.22 7.73
C GLY A 382 14.60 -4.25 6.21
N TYR A 383 14.93 -3.13 5.56
CA TYR A 383 15.00 -3.04 4.10
C TYR A 383 16.08 -3.95 3.51
N LEU A 384 17.31 -3.90 4.06
CA LEU A 384 18.42 -4.73 3.58
C LEU A 384 18.13 -6.22 3.75
N SER A 385 17.53 -6.63 4.87
CA SER A 385 17.14 -8.02 5.14
C SER A 385 16.10 -8.52 4.14
N GLY A 386 15.17 -7.66 3.71
CA GLY A 386 14.22 -7.98 2.63
C GLY A 386 14.87 -7.99 1.24
N ARG A 387 15.90 -7.17 1.00
CA ARG A 387 16.58 -7.05 -0.30
C ARG A 387 17.56 -8.20 -0.57
N PHE A 388 18.22 -8.70 0.47
CA PHE A 388 19.26 -9.74 0.40
C PHE A 388 18.88 -11.01 1.21
N PRO A 389 17.75 -11.67 0.91
CA PRO A 389 17.24 -12.77 1.73
C PRO A 389 18.05 -14.07 1.63
N LYS A 390 18.87 -14.23 0.58
CA LYS A 390 19.54 -15.50 0.22
C LYS A 390 20.74 -15.88 1.09
N TYR A 391 21.46 -14.89 1.61
CA TYR A 391 22.74 -15.11 2.31
C TYR A 391 22.77 -14.44 3.68
N ASN A 392 21.64 -13.89 4.13
CA ASN A 392 21.52 -13.16 5.39
C ASN A 392 22.66 -12.14 5.62
N ILE A 393 23.18 -11.55 4.54
CA ILE A 393 24.31 -10.59 4.55
C ILE A 393 24.12 -9.49 5.60
N PRO A 394 22.92 -8.90 5.78
CA PRO A 394 22.74 -7.85 6.79
C PRO A 394 23.00 -8.33 8.21
N LEU A 395 22.66 -9.58 8.55
CA LEU A 395 22.99 -10.16 9.86
C LEU A 395 24.50 -10.33 10.02
N LEU A 396 25.18 -10.84 8.99
CA LEU A 396 26.64 -11.04 9.01
C LEU A 396 27.38 -9.70 9.16
N VAL A 397 26.94 -8.67 8.44
CA VAL A 397 27.49 -7.31 8.56
C VAL A 397 27.29 -6.75 9.97
N ALA A 398 26.12 -6.95 10.57
CA ALA A 398 25.86 -6.55 11.95
C ALA A 398 26.78 -7.29 12.94
N SER A 399 27.00 -8.61 12.75
CA SER A 399 27.92 -9.39 13.58
C SER A 399 29.37 -8.94 13.44
N VAL A 400 29.84 -8.62 12.24
CA VAL A 400 31.20 -8.07 12.02
C VAL A 400 31.34 -6.71 12.71
N ALA A 401 30.34 -5.83 12.58
CA ALA A 401 30.32 -4.55 13.29
C ALA A 401 30.35 -4.75 14.82
N GLY A 402 29.65 -5.77 15.33
CA GLY A 402 29.67 -6.16 16.74
C GLY A 402 31.03 -6.65 17.22
N ILE A 403 31.68 -7.55 16.48
CA ILE A 403 33.02 -8.05 16.81
C ILE A 403 33.99 -6.88 16.89
N ALA A 404 34.06 -6.07 15.83
CA ALA A 404 34.97 -4.92 15.79
C ALA A 404 34.65 -3.90 16.89
N GLY A 405 33.39 -3.51 17.04
CA GLY A 405 32.95 -2.52 18.01
C GLY A 405 33.21 -2.96 19.46
N TYR A 406 32.76 -4.15 19.85
CA TYR A 406 32.94 -4.63 21.22
C TYR A 406 34.41 -4.95 21.55
N SER A 407 35.19 -5.49 20.61
CA SER A 407 36.63 -5.68 20.82
C SER A 407 37.35 -4.35 20.98
N TRP A 408 37.09 -3.36 20.12
CA TRP A 408 37.70 -2.04 20.25
C TRP A 408 37.29 -1.33 21.53
N PHE A 409 36.01 -1.40 21.93
CA PHE A 409 35.55 -0.81 23.18
C PHE A 409 36.22 -1.46 24.40
N GLY A 410 36.32 -2.79 24.43
CA GLY A 410 36.99 -3.52 25.51
C GLY A 410 38.51 -3.29 25.58
N SER A 411 39.13 -2.85 24.48
CA SER A 411 40.55 -2.48 24.41
C SER A 411 40.82 -0.99 24.68
N LEU A 412 39.79 -0.16 24.94
CA LEU A 412 40.00 1.25 25.22
C LEU A 412 40.77 1.45 26.53
N LYS A 413 41.82 2.28 26.48
CA LYS A 413 42.54 2.71 27.68
C LYS A 413 41.80 3.79 28.45
N SER A 414 41.14 4.69 27.71
CA SER A 414 40.31 5.77 28.27
C SER A 414 38.99 5.90 27.52
N PRO A 415 37.84 5.95 28.23
CA PRO A 415 36.56 6.30 27.64
C PRO A 415 36.37 7.82 27.47
N ASP A 416 37.23 8.66 28.08
CA ASP A 416 37.12 10.12 28.02
C ASP A 416 37.88 10.68 26.81
N TYR A 417 37.15 11.24 25.84
CA TYR A 417 37.73 11.80 24.62
C TYR A 417 38.50 13.12 24.83
N HIS A 418 38.43 13.70 26.03
CA HIS A 418 39.22 14.88 26.41
C HIS A 418 40.51 14.52 27.17
N SER A 419 40.71 13.26 27.55
CA SER A 419 41.93 12.82 28.23
C SER A 419 43.11 12.67 27.26
N ASP A 420 44.36 12.74 27.76
CA ASP A 420 45.57 12.62 26.94
C ASP A 420 45.67 11.27 26.18
N ASP A 421 45.06 10.22 26.73
CA ASP A 421 44.93 8.88 26.12
C ASP A 421 43.59 8.68 25.37
N GLY A 422 42.76 9.72 25.32
CA GLY A 422 41.42 9.74 24.74
C GLY A 422 41.44 10.02 23.23
N THR A 423 40.59 9.33 22.48
CA THR A 423 40.40 9.63 21.05
C THR A 423 38.91 9.77 20.72
N GLY A 424 38.57 10.69 19.82
CA GLY A 424 37.20 10.83 19.29
C GLY A 424 36.67 9.58 18.58
N ALA A 425 37.52 8.57 18.35
CA ALA A 425 37.15 7.26 17.83
C ALA A 425 36.12 6.53 18.69
N ILE A 426 35.99 6.86 19.98
CA ILE A 426 34.99 6.25 20.87
C ILE A 426 33.55 6.41 20.35
N PHE A 427 33.22 7.55 19.73
CA PHE A 427 31.88 7.76 19.17
C PHE A 427 31.60 6.84 17.98
N PHE A 428 32.62 6.57 17.15
CA PHE A 428 32.53 5.61 16.06
C PHE A 428 32.39 4.18 16.58
N ILE A 429 33.18 3.81 17.60
CA ILE A 429 33.10 2.49 18.23
C ILE A 429 31.68 2.26 18.79
N VAL A 430 31.17 3.21 19.56
CA VAL A 430 29.83 3.15 20.16
C VAL A 430 28.71 3.14 19.10
N ALA A 431 28.91 3.80 17.95
CA ALA A 431 28.00 3.66 16.81
C ALA A 431 27.98 2.23 16.25
N LEU A 432 29.12 1.54 16.18
CA LEU A 432 29.18 0.12 15.76
C LEU A 432 28.44 -0.80 16.74
N LEU A 433 28.51 -0.53 18.05
CA LEU A 433 27.74 -1.27 19.06
C LEU A 433 26.24 -1.15 18.79
N GLY A 434 25.76 0.07 18.52
CA GLY A 434 24.35 0.34 18.19
C GLY A 434 23.90 -0.35 16.90
N ILE A 435 24.73 -0.30 15.85
CA ILE A 435 24.50 -0.99 14.57
C ILE A 435 24.40 -2.52 14.77
N SER A 436 25.32 -3.09 15.55
CA SER A 436 25.33 -4.52 15.87
C SER A 436 24.06 -4.95 16.62
N GLN A 437 23.68 -4.20 17.67
CA GLN A 437 22.51 -4.50 18.49
C GLN A 437 21.23 -4.52 17.64
N ILE A 438 20.94 -3.44 16.91
CA ILE A 438 19.71 -3.36 16.13
C ILE A 438 19.73 -4.28 14.92
N GLY A 439 20.89 -4.47 14.30
CA GLY A 439 21.06 -5.41 13.19
C GLY A 439 20.73 -6.83 13.62
N ALA A 440 21.19 -7.26 14.79
CA ALA A 440 20.83 -8.54 15.38
C ALA A 440 19.33 -8.63 15.69
N ILE A 441 18.72 -7.61 16.30
CA ILE A 441 17.27 -7.58 16.61
C ILE A 441 16.42 -7.71 15.34
N VAL A 442 16.65 -6.84 14.35
CA VAL A 442 15.79 -6.75 13.16
C VAL A 442 15.99 -7.96 12.25
N CYS A 443 17.23 -8.40 12.04
CA CYS A 443 17.51 -9.54 11.16
C CYS A 443 17.04 -10.86 11.77
N SER A 444 17.16 -11.05 13.08
CA SER A 444 16.68 -12.26 13.75
C SER A 444 15.15 -12.37 13.75
N LEU A 445 14.42 -11.27 13.99
CA LEU A 445 12.96 -11.22 13.84
C LEU A 445 12.52 -11.50 12.40
N ALA A 446 13.21 -10.93 11.42
CA ALA A 446 12.94 -11.16 10.00
C ALA A 446 13.18 -12.63 9.59
N LEU A 447 14.23 -13.26 10.12
CA LEU A 447 14.53 -14.68 9.92
C LEU A 447 13.46 -15.58 10.55
N LEU A 448 13.05 -15.27 11.78
CA LEU A 448 12.03 -16.01 12.49
C LEU A 448 10.69 -15.98 11.73
N GLY A 449 10.26 -14.80 11.27
CA GLY A 449 9.04 -14.67 10.48
C GLY A 449 9.07 -15.44 9.16
N ARG A 450 10.20 -15.41 8.44
CA ARG A 450 10.40 -16.21 7.22
C ARG A 450 10.40 -17.71 7.49
N GLY A 451 11.03 -18.15 8.58
CA GLY A 451 11.08 -19.55 9.00
C GLY A 451 9.71 -20.11 9.41
N ILE A 452 8.88 -19.30 10.08
CA ILE A 452 7.51 -19.68 10.49
C ILE A 452 6.59 -19.83 9.27
N ASN A 453 6.69 -18.91 8.32
CA ASN A 453 5.90 -18.95 7.08
C ASN A 453 6.40 -19.99 6.06
N ASN A 454 7.51 -20.69 6.36
CA ASN A 454 8.14 -21.68 5.49
C ASN A 454 8.48 -21.10 4.10
N ASP A 455 8.96 -19.85 4.07
CA ASP A 455 9.54 -19.20 2.87
C ASP A 455 10.94 -19.77 2.55
N GLU A 456 11.12 -21.08 2.71
CA GLU A 456 12.36 -21.77 2.36
C GLU A 456 12.43 -21.92 0.83
N VAL A 457 13.47 -21.32 0.22
CA VAL A 457 13.71 -21.39 -1.22
C VAL A 457 14.21 -22.80 -1.56
N HIS A 458 13.30 -23.76 -1.67
CA HIS A 458 13.53 -25.03 -2.35
C HIS A 458 13.32 -24.81 -3.85
N SER A 459 14.42 -24.62 -4.58
CA SER A 459 14.44 -24.64 -6.04
C SER A 459 14.59 -26.09 -6.49
N PHE A 460 13.48 -26.81 -6.62
CA PHE A 460 13.37 -27.90 -7.59
C PHE A 460 12.69 -27.31 -8.82
N ASP A 461 13.49 -26.97 -9.84
CA ASP A 461 12.99 -26.78 -11.19
C ASP A 461 12.54 -28.16 -11.68
N VAL A 462 11.23 -28.40 -11.72
CA VAL A 462 10.68 -29.51 -12.51
C VAL A 462 10.92 -29.13 -13.97
N SER A 463 11.96 -29.72 -14.53
CA SER A 463 12.22 -29.71 -15.96
C SER A 463 11.03 -30.34 -16.67
N HIS A 464 10.43 -29.58 -17.59
CA HIS A 464 9.56 -30.12 -18.63
C HIS A 464 10.37 -31.15 -19.45
N GLY A 465 10.17 -32.43 -19.13
CA GLY A 465 10.48 -33.54 -20.02
C GLY A 465 9.31 -33.70 -20.99
N THR A 466 9.54 -33.36 -22.24
CA THR A 466 8.74 -33.80 -23.38
C THR A 466 8.88 -35.31 -23.51
N ASP A 467 7.82 -36.06 -23.19
CA ASP A 467 7.67 -37.44 -23.66
C ASP A 467 6.56 -37.51 -24.72
N SER A 468 7.06 -37.81 -25.91
CA SER A 468 6.39 -38.18 -27.14
C SER A 468 5.62 -39.50 -27.01
N LEU A 469 4.35 -39.51 -27.42
CA LEU A 469 3.66 -40.73 -27.87
C LEU A 469 2.91 -40.45 -29.17
N ASN A 470 3.58 -40.77 -30.27
CA ASN A 470 2.95 -41.17 -31.53
C ASN A 470 2.39 -42.59 -31.35
N GLY A 471 1.21 -42.87 -31.91
CA GLY A 471 0.85 -44.24 -32.30
C GLY A 471 -0.59 -44.68 -32.07
N ASN A 472 -1.42 -44.42 -33.09
CA ASN A 472 -2.71 -45.03 -33.42
C ASN A 472 -2.96 -46.48 -32.93
N SER A 473 -4.19 -46.75 -32.46
CA SER A 473 -4.99 -47.92 -32.93
C SER A 473 -6.45 -47.83 -32.49
N HIS A 474 -7.36 -48.12 -33.44
CA HIS A 474 -8.81 -48.18 -33.30
C HIS A 474 -9.29 -49.39 -32.48
N PRO A 475 -10.51 -49.36 -31.88
CA PRO A 475 -11.11 -50.51 -31.24
C PRO A 475 -11.89 -51.37 -32.24
N SER A 476 -11.75 -52.70 -32.15
CA SER A 476 -12.62 -53.66 -32.81
C SER A 476 -13.44 -54.44 -31.79
N ALA A 477 -14.64 -54.82 -32.21
CA ALA A 477 -15.76 -55.30 -31.42
C ALA A 477 -15.71 -56.80 -31.10
N GLY A 478 -16.46 -57.20 -30.07
CA GLY A 478 -17.12 -58.50 -30.00
C GLY A 478 -16.71 -59.42 -28.84
N ALA A 479 -17.61 -59.58 -27.85
CA ALA A 479 -18.05 -60.89 -27.32
C ALA A 479 -19.05 -60.71 -26.14
N THR A 480 -20.20 -61.36 -26.28
CA THR A 480 -21.32 -61.49 -25.31
C THR A 480 -21.08 -62.66 -24.29
N PRO A 481 -21.92 -62.81 -23.23
CA PRO A 481 -21.54 -63.30 -21.89
C PRO A 481 -22.00 -64.74 -21.58
N PRO A 482 -21.79 -65.23 -20.33
CA PRO A 482 -22.82 -66.06 -19.69
C PRO A 482 -23.14 -65.78 -18.21
N VAL A 483 -24.47 -65.81 -17.94
CA VAL A 483 -25.20 -66.44 -16.83
C VAL A 483 -25.39 -65.71 -15.47
N SER A 484 -26.68 -65.39 -15.23
CA SER A 484 -27.43 -64.97 -14.01
C SER A 484 -27.74 -66.18 -13.09
N ALA A 485 -28.15 -66.14 -11.80
CA ALA A 485 -28.95 -65.26 -10.92
C ALA A 485 -28.72 -65.73 -9.43
N PRO A 486 -29.37 -65.26 -8.31
CA PRO A 486 -30.63 -64.52 -8.19
C PRO A 486 -30.63 -63.26 -7.27
N ILE A 487 -31.76 -62.57 -7.35
CA ILE A 487 -32.11 -61.24 -6.83
C ILE A 487 -32.71 -61.32 -5.41
N THR A 488 -32.27 -60.44 -4.51
CA THR A 488 -33.01 -59.94 -3.32
C THR A 488 -32.68 -58.45 -3.09
N PRO A 489 -33.58 -57.65 -2.46
CA PRO A 489 -33.83 -56.27 -2.88
C PRO A 489 -32.93 -55.19 -2.25
N VAL A 490 -32.51 -54.26 -3.14
CA VAL A 490 -32.24 -52.82 -3.03
C VAL A 490 -31.76 -52.25 -1.68
N ASP A 491 -30.49 -51.81 -1.66
CA ASP A 491 -29.97 -50.78 -0.75
C ASP A 491 -29.45 -49.63 -1.63
N GLU A 492 -29.98 -48.42 -1.41
CA GLU A 492 -29.97 -47.30 -2.37
C GLU A 492 -28.74 -46.38 -2.26
N ASP A 493 -27.61 -46.86 -1.72
CA ASP A 493 -26.40 -46.05 -1.47
C ASP A 493 -25.07 -46.69 -1.97
N ALA A 494 -25.12 -47.62 -2.93
CA ALA A 494 -23.90 -48.20 -3.51
C ALA A 494 -23.35 -47.33 -4.67
N PRO A 495 -22.12 -46.77 -4.58
CA PRO A 495 -21.55 -46.00 -5.67
C PRO A 495 -21.18 -46.89 -6.88
N LEU A 496 -21.80 -46.59 -8.02
CA LEU A 496 -21.50 -47.15 -9.34
C LEU A 496 -20.14 -46.65 -9.83
N LEU A 497 -19.08 -47.44 -9.58
CA LEU A 497 -17.83 -47.62 -10.36
C LEU A 497 -16.68 -48.07 -9.42
N PRO A 498 -15.86 -49.07 -9.79
CA PRO A 498 -14.68 -49.43 -9.00
C PRO A 498 -13.58 -48.38 -9.22
N GLN A 499 -13.29 -47.57 -8.19
CA GLN A 499 -12.10 -46.72 -8.20
C GLN A 499 -10.85 -47.59 -8.00
N THR A 500 -10.09 -47.76 -9.08
CA THR A 500 -8.74 -48.30 -9.06
C THR A 500 -7.87 -47.44 -8.14
N ARG A 501 -7.53 -47.96 -6.95
CA ARG A 501 -6.57 -47.34 -6.02
C ARG A 501 -5.19 -47.29 -6.68
N VAL A 502 -4.85 -46.16 -7.29
CA VAL A 502 -3.44 -45.79 -7.52
C VAL A 502 -2.87 -45.40 -6.16
N ARG A 503 -2.04 -46.28 -5.58
CA ARG A 503 -1.19 -45.93 -4.44
C ARG A 503 -0.16 -44.90 -4.92
N HIS A 504 -0.40 -43.62 -4.66
CA HIS A 504 0.67 -42.64 -4.64
C HIS A 504 1.45 -42.78 -3.33
N ALA A 505 2.75 -43.03 -3.45
CA ALA A 505 3.69 -42.90 -2.35
C ALA A 505 3.69 -41.42 -1.88
N PRO A 506 3.73 -41.13 -0.57
CA PRO A 506 3.67 -39.77 -0.09
C PRO A 506 4.99 -39.06 -0.39
N GLY A 507 4.95 -38.07 -1.29
CA GLY A 507 5.99 -37.05 -1.38
C GLY A 507 5.94 -36.12 -0.15
N PRO A 508 7.02 -35.40 0.20
CA PRO A 508 7.07 -34.63 1.43
C PRO A 508 6.12 -33.42 1.36
N GLU A 509 5.03 -33.47 2.11
CA GLU A 509 4.13 -32.34 2.34
C GLU A 509 4.90 -31.20 3.04
N THR A 510 4.99 -30.04 2.38
CA THR A 510 5.56 -28.81 2.97
C THR A 510 4.49 -28.10 3.82
N GLN A 511 4.29 -28.58 5.05
CA GLN A 511 3.36 -27.97 6.01
C GLN A 511 3.91 -26.66 6.59
N SER A 512 3.07 -25.63 6.73
CA SER A 512 3.44 -24.34 7.34
C SER A 512 3.52 -24.45 8.88
N HIS A 513 4.54 -23.86 9.51
CA HIS A 513 4.73 -23.87 10.97
C HIS A 513 3.85 -22.86 11.73
N ASN A 514 2.86 -22.26 11.07
CA ASN A 514 1.99 -21.25 11.66
C ASN A 514 1.16 -21.72 12.86
N HIS A 515 0.96 -23.02 13.01
CA HIS A 515 0.24 -23.61 14.15
C HIS A 515 1.05 -23.60 15.47
N ILE A 516 2.38 -23.39 15.41
CA ILE A 516 3.30 -23.31 16.57
C ILE A 516 4.07 -21.99 16.64
N LYS A 517 3.60 -20.94 15.97
CA LYS A 517 4.31 -19.65 15.87
C LYS A 517 4.50 -18.96 17.23
N GLY A 518 3.54 -19.12 18.14
CA GLY A 518 3.60 -18.65 19.51
C GLY A 518 4.68 -19.37 20.30
N SER A 519 4.76 -20.69 20.20
CA SER A 519 5.79 -21.51 20.83
C SER A 519 7.20 -21.15 20.33
N ILE A 520 7.35 -20.93 19.02
CA ILE A 520 8.61 -20.46 18.40
C ILE A 520 9.00 -19.06 18.93
N ALA A 521 8.04 -18.13 19.00
CA ALA A 521 8.27 -16.81 19.58
C ALA A 521 8.65 -16.86 21.08
N GLY A 522 8.01 -17.77 21.84
CA GLY A 522 8.34 -18.01 23.25
C GLY A 522 9.75 -18.55 23.45
N THR A 523 10.19 -19.51 22.62
CA THR A 523 11.57 -20.03 22.63
C THR A 523 12.59 -18.96 22.24
N TYR A 524 12.28 -18.12 21.24
CA TYR A 524 13.12 -16.97 20.87
C TYR A 524 13.33 -16.02 22.07
N SER A 525 12.25 -15.67 22.77
CA SER A 525 12.32 -14.81 23.96
C SER A 525 13.08 -15.47 25.12
N LEU A 526 12.92 -16.78 25.33
CA LEU A 526 13.64 -17.55 26.35
C LEU A 526 15.16 -17.49 26.12
N LEU A 527 15.62 -17.75 24.90
CA LEU A 527 17.05 -17.69 24.56
C LEU A 527 17.59 -16.27 24.67
N GLY A 528 16.78 -15.27 24.30
CA GLY A 528 17.08 -13.86 24.56
C GLY A 528 17.30 -13.56 26.05
N GLY A 529 16.38 -14.00 26.92
CA GLY A 529 16.48 -13.84 28.38
C GLY A 529 17.69 -14.57 28.98
N PHE A 530 18.01 -15.76 28.45
CA PHE A 530 19.23 -16.48 28.84
C PHE A 530 20.50 -15.67 28.50
N GLY A 531 20.52 -14.96 27.36
CA GLY A 531 21.62 -14.07 26.99
C GLY A 531 21.80 -12.89 27.96
N ILE A 532 20.70 -12.30 28.43
CA ILE A 532 20.72 -11.24 29.46
C ILE A 532 21.34 -11.79 30.75
N LEU A 533 20.85 -12.93 31.25
CA LEU A 533 21.33 -13.50 32.50
C LEU A 533 22.79 -13.93 32.43
N LEU A 534 23.18 -14.59 31.33
CA LEU A 534 24.56 -15.03 31.13
C LEU A 534 25.51 -13.85 31.11
N LEU A 535 25.22 -12.80 30.33
CA LEU A 535 26.07 -11.61 30.28
C LEU A 535 26.07 -10.84 31.60
N THR A 536 24.93 -10.74 32.30
CA THR A 536 24.85 -10.03 33.58
C THR A 536 25.67 -10.73 34.66
N LYS A 537 25.55 -12.05 34.80
CA LYS A 537 26.24 -12.82 35.84
C LYS A 537 27.70 -13.14 35.45
N ALA A 538 27.91 -13.78 34.31
CA ALA A 538 29.27 -14.17 33.90
C ALA A 538 30.08 -12.95 33.47
N GLY A 539 29.46 -11.98 32.79
CA GLY A 539 30.13 -10.72 32.43
C GLY A 539 30.49 -9.91 33.68
N GLY A 540 29.59 -9.82 34.67
CA GLY A 540 29.91 -9.17 35.95
C GLY A 540 31.10 -9.84 36.65
N ALA A 541 31.08 -11.17 36.78
CA ALA A 541 32.19 -11.91 37.38
C ALA A 541 33.52 -11.73 36.62
N LEU A 542 33.48 -11.66 35.28
CA LEU A 542 34.66 -11.41 34.45
C LEU A 542 35.14 -9.95 34.54
N PHE A 543 34.23 -8.99 34.69
CA PHE A 543 34.57 -7.59 34.92
C PHE A 543 35.42 -7.45 36.18
N ASP A 544 35.02 -8.14 37.26
CA ASP A 544 35.69 -8.08 38.56
C ASP A 544 36.99 -8.89 38.60
N SER A 545 37.06 -10.04 37.92
CA SER A 545 38.22 -10.97 38.01
C SER A 545 39.29 -10.79 36.93
N ALA A 546 38.89 -10.49 35.69
CA ALA A 546 39.80 -10.39 34.54
C ALA A 546 40.03 -8.95 34.07
N GLY A 547 39.14 -8.02 34.40
CA GLY A 547 39.29 -6.60 34.17
C GLY A 547 38.10 -5.96 33.43
N PRO A 548 38.04 -4.62 33.40
CA PRO A 548 36.83 -3.88 33.01
C PRO A 548 36.42 -4.08 31.54
N GLY A 549 37.36 -4.43 30.66
CA GLY A 549 37.09 -4.73 29.24
C GLY A 549 36.46 -6.11 28.97
N SER A 550 36.51 -7.04 29.94
CA SER A 550 36.14 -8.45 29.77
C SER A 550 34.71 -8.72 29.32
N PRO A 551 33.68 -8.01 29.82
CA PRO A 551 32.29 -8.19 29.34
C PRO A 551 32.14 -7.88 27.85
N PHE A 552 32.91 -6.92 27.34
CA PHE A 552 32.88 -6.54 25.92
C PHE A 552 33.58 -7.59 25.05
N TYR A 553 34.69 -8.19 25.50
CA TYR A 553 35.29 -9.33 24.79
C TYR A 553 34.35 -10.54 24.76
N MET A 554 33.61 -10.80 25.84
CA MET A 554 32.58 -11.84 25.83
C MET A 554 31.46 -11.52 24.82
N MET A 555 31.05 -10.27 24.72
CA MET A 555 30.07 -9.84 23.71
C MET A 555 30.61 -9.91 22.27
N ALA A 556 31.90 -9.66 22.08
CA ALA A 556 32.57 -9.88 20.79
C ALA A 556 32.58 -11.39 20.44
N ALA A 557 32.82 -12.27 21.41
CA ALA A 557 32.73 -13.72 21.22
C ALA A 557 31.31 -14.19 20.86
N PHE A 558 30.28 -13.63 21.49
CA PHE A 558 28.88 -13.91 21.12
C PHE A 558 28.56 -13.48 19.68
N ASN A 559 29.07 -12.32 19.24
CA ASN A 559 28.93 -11.88 17.85
C ASN A 559 29.77 -12.73 16.87
N ALA A 560 30.95 -13.19 17.28
CA ALA A 560 31.75 -14.13 16.49
C ALA A 560 31.04 -15.48 16.32
N LEU A 561 30.41 -16.00 17.37
CA LEU A 561 29.58 -17.20 17.29
C LEU A 561 28.42 -17.01 16.30
N LEU A 562 27.71 -15.88 16.38
CA LEU A 562 26.63 -15.55 15.44
C LEU A 562 27.13 -15.45 13.99
N LEU A 563 28.31 -14.87 13.78
CA LEU A 563 28.95 -14.80 12.46
C LEU A 563 29.29 -16.20 11.91
N VAL A 564 29.92 -17.04 12.73
CA VAL A 564 30.30 -18.41 12.35
C VAL A 564 29.05 -19.23 12.01
N VAL A 565 28.05 -19.23 12.89
CA VAL A 565 26.78 -19.93 12.65
C VAL A 565 26.10 -19.39 11.39
N GLY A 566 26.09 -18.07 11.18
CA GLY A 566 25.52 -17.45 9.98
C GLY A 566 26.25 -17.85 8.69
N ILE A 567 27.59 -17.95 8.70
CA ILE A 567 28.39 -18.43 7.57
C ILE A 567 28.14 -19.93 7.34
N CYS A 568 28.15 -20.76 8.38
CA CYS A 568 27.87 -22.20 8.26
C CYS A 568 26.49 -22.47 7.67
N VAL A 569 25.46 -21.75 8.13
CA VAL A 569 24.09 -21.87 7.60
C VAL A 569 24.01 -21.41 6.13
N SER A 570 24.65 -20.28 5.79
CA SER A 570 24.65 -19.76 4.42
C SER A 570 25.50 -20.60 3.45
N GLY A 571 26.60 -21.17 3.94
CA GLY A 571 27.51 -22.06 3.22
C GLY A 571 26.92 -23.46 3.01
N GLY A 572 26.26 -24.03 4.02
CA GLY A 572 25.59 -25.33 3.94
C GLY A 572 24.50 -25.37 2.86
N GLN A 573 23.75 -24.28 2.70
CA GLN A 573 22.77 -24.12 1.61
C GLN A 573 23.45 -24.08 0.22
N THR A 574 24.70 -23.63 0.13
CA THR A 574 25.46 -23.60 -1.13
C THR A 574 26.06 -24.96 -1.45
N VAL A 575 26.53 -25.69 -0.44
CA VAL A 575 27.06 -27.06 -0.58
C VAL A 575 25.96 -28.06 -0.93
N GLN A 576 24.79 -27.99 -0.29
CA GLN A 576 23.64 -28.84 -0.66
C GLN A 576 23.19 -28.62 -2.11
N ARG A 577 23.26 -27.38 -2.63
CA ARG A 577 23.00 -27.08 -4.04
C ARG A 577 24.07 -27.66 -4.97
N TRP A 578 25.33 -27.59 -4.56
CA TRP A 578 26.43 -28.13 -5.36
C TRP A 578 26.40 -29.67 -5.42
N ILE A 579 25.99 -30.31 -4.32
CA ILE A 579 25.76 -31.77 -4.26
C ILE A 579 24.53 -32.15 -5.10
N GLY A 580 23.42 -31.41 -5.00
CA GLY A 580 22.23 -31.65 -5.83
C GLY A 580 22.47 -31.46 -7.33
N GLN A 581 23.31 -30.49 -7.73
CA GLN A 581 23.76 -30.33 -9.12
C GLN A 581 24.72 -31.43 -9.58
N ARG A 582 25.46 -32.07 -8.66
CA ARG A 582 26.30 -33.23 -8.96
C ARG A 582 25.48 -34.49 -9.20
N ASP A 583 24.39 -34.69 -8.47
CA ASP A 583 23.48 -35.84 -8.66
C ASP A 583 22.72 -35.74 -10.00
N GLU A 584 22.23 -34.56 -10.39
CA GLU A 584 21.65 -34.33 -11.74
C GLU A 584 22.65 -34.62 -12.89
N HIS A 585 23.94 -34.36 -12.65
CA HIS A 585 24.99 -34.65 -13.63
C HIS A 585 25.30 -36.15 -13.76
N TYR A 586 25.07 -36.95 -12.73
CA TYR A 586 25.20 -38.42 -12.79
C TYR A 586 23.97 -39.07 -13.45
N THR A 587 22.76 -38.55 -13.21
CA THR A 587 21.54 -39.07 -13.83
C THR A 587 21.43 -38.74 -15.32
N ARG A 588 21.95 -37.59 -15.78
CA ARG A 588 22.01 -37.27 -17.23
C ARG A 588 22.99 -38.13 -18.03
N VAL A 589 23.97 -38.76 -17.39
CA VAL A 589 24.96 -39.61 -18.09
C VAL A 589 24.46 -41.05 -18.27
N GLN A 590 23.48 -41.51 -17.47
CA GLN A 590 22.90 -42.85 -17.62
C GLN A 590 21.75 -42.95 -18.64
N VAL A 591 21.11 -41.84 -19.03
CA VAL A 591 19.97 -41.86 -19.98
C VAL A 591 20.42 -41.80 -21.46
N PHE A 592 21.72 -41.70 -21.72
CA PHE A 592 22.30 -41.67 -23.07
C PHE A 592 23.17 -42.89 -23.40
N VAL A 593 22.82 -44.10 -22.94
CA VAL A 593 23.37 -45.33 -23.52
C VAL A 593 22.30 -46.43 -23.53
N GLY A 594 21.53 -46.49 -24.62
CA GLY A 594 20.84 -47.70 -25.04
C GLY A 594 21.83 -48.76 -25.53
N THR A 595 21.50 -50.00 -25.23
CA THR A 595 22.23 -51.28 -25.32
C THR A 595 22.60 -51.75 -26.76
N PRO A 596 23.38 -52.84 -26.92
CA PRO A 596 24.57 -52.89 -27.78
C PRO A 596 24.32 -53.36 -29.22
N ARG A 597 25.15 -52.90 -30.16
CA ARG A 597 25.51 -53.67 -31.37
C ARG A 597 27.00 -53.52 -31.70
N ARG A 598 27.53 -54.63 -32.21
CA ARG A 598 28.93 -55.02 -32.30
C ARG A 598 29.72 -54.28 -33.39
N SER A 599 31.02 -54.21 -33.11
CA SER A 599 32.19 -54.39 -34.00
C SER A 599 32.73 -53.23 -34.86
N CYS A 600 34.07 -53.12 -34.76
CA CYS A 600 35.07 -52.33 -35.50
C CYS A 600 35.12 -50.83 -35.17
N GLY A 601 36.21 -50.22 -34.70
CA GLY A 601 37.60 -50.63 -34.51
C GLY A 601 38.49 -49.40 -34.71
N VAL A 602 39.43 -49.18 -33.77
CA VAL A 602 40.74 -48.52 -33.95
C VAL A 602 40.87 -46.98 -33.74
N ARG A 603 41.73 -46.68 -32.73
CA ARG A 603 42.69 -45.57 -32.49
C ARG A 603 42.28 -44.18 -31.94
N GLU A 604 42.71 -43.99 -30.69
CA GLU A 604 43.49 -42.88 -30.10
C GLU A 604 43.77 -41.61 -30.94
N VAL A 605 43.65 -40.42 -30.32
CA VAL A 605 44.79 -39.52 -29.96
C VAL A 605 44.29 -38.23 -29.24
N LEU A 606 44.71 -38.14 -27.98
CA LEU A 606 45.20 -37.02 -27.15
C LEU A 606 45.32 -35.54 -27.65
N ILE A 607 45.04 -34.63 -26.68
CA ILE A 607 45.63 -33.29 -26.37
C ILE A 607 44.92 -32.00 -26.85
N GLY A 608 44.72 -31.06 -25.91
CA GLY A 608 45.20 -29.68 -26.14
C GLY A 608 44.28 -28.47 -25.86
N ALA A 609 44.07 -28.17 -24.58
CA ALA A 609 43.93 -26.85 -23.93
C ALA A 609 43.79 -25.50 -24.72
N ARG A 610 42.91 -24.64 -24.13
CA ARG A 610 42.99 -23.16 -23.95
C ARG A 610 42.73 -22.28 -25.19
N HIS A 611 41.70 -21.42 -25.26
CA HIS A 611 41.31 -20.21 -24.49
C HIS A 611 41.39 -18.97 -25.40
N VAL A 612 40.49 -17.99 -25.16
CA VAL A 612 40.55 -16.57 -25.57
C VAL A 612 39.76 -16.10 -26.82
N ARG A 613 38.53 -15.64 -26.52
CA ARG A 613 38.01 -14.26 -26.67
C ARG A 613 37.61 -13.76 -28.08
N PHE A 614 36.29 -13.64 -28.23
CA PHE A 614 35.56 -12.85 -29.23
C PHE A 614 35.81 -11.34 -29.12
N ARG A 615 35.88 -10.66 -30.27
CA ARG A 615 35.51 -9.25 -30.40
C ARG A 615 34.80 -8.99 -31.73
N HIS A 616 33.77 -8.16 -31.61
CA HIS A 616 32.79 -7.67 -32.59
C HIS A 616 33.36 -7.14 -33.91
N THR A 617 32.55 -7.22 -34.98
CA THR A 617 32.21 -6.08 -35.85
C THR A 617 30.99 -6.38 -36.74
N PHE A 618 30.16 -5.35 -36.94
CA PHE A 618 28.97 -5.27 -37.80
C PHE A 618 29.33 -5.29 -39.31
N PRO A 619 28.40 -5.67 -40.22
CA PRO A 619 28.48 -5.25 -41.61
C PRO A 619 27.44 -4.20 -41.99
N ARG A 620 27.92 -3.28 -42.83
CA ARG A 620 27.23 -2.19 -43.52
C ARG A 620 26.99 -2.65 -44.96
N TRP A 621 25.89 -2.18 -45.56
CA TRP A 621 25.48 -2.40 -46.94
C TRP A 621 26.42 -1.73 -47.96
N ASP A 622 26.60 -2.36 -49.12
CA ASP A 622 26.66 -1.64 -50.39
C ASP A 622 26.30 -2.52 -51.62
N LYS A 623 25.78 -1.84 -52.64
CA LYS A 623 25.21 -2.32 -53.92
C LYS A 623 26.27 -2.51 -55.02
N THR A 624 25.93 -3.28 -56.06
CA THR A 624 26.11 -3.02 -57.54
C THR A 624 25.65 -4.28 -58.30
N ASP A 625 24.65 -4.21 -59.20
CA ASP A 625 24.73 -4.05 -60.68
C ASP A 625 25.46 -5.24 -61.37
N ASP A 626 25.04 -5.88 -62.46
CA ASP A 626 24.03 -5.65 -63.50
C ASP A 626 23.93 -6.93 -64.40
N GLN A 627 22.84 -7.03 -65.18
CA GLN A 627 22.70 -7.68 -66.52
C GLN A 627 22.63 -9.23 -66.76
N ASP A 628 21.48 -9.61 -67.33
CA ASP A 628 21.12 -10.76 -68.21
C ASP A 628 21.59 -10.47 -69.68
N PRO A 629 21.44 -11.30 -70.76
CA PRO A 629 20.67 -12.55 -70.95
C PRO A 629 21.29 -13.65 -71.86
N THR A 630 20.65 -14.82 -71.96
CA THR A 630 20.19 -15.52 -73.21
C THR A 630 20.14 -17.07 -73.17
N ASN A 631 18.95 -17.58 -73.50
CA ASN A 631 18.54 -18.72 -74.36
C ASN A 631 18.93 -20.20 -74.14
N GLY A 632 17.87 -21.02 -74.16
CA GLY A 632 17.78 -22.40 -74.72
C GLY A 632 17.77 -23.51 -73.67
N GLY A 633 16.85 -24.47 -73.60
CA GLY A 633 15.72 -24.88 -74.42
C GLY A 633 15.30 -26.30 -73.99
N ILE A 634 13.99 -26.47 -73.71
CA ILE A 634 13.09 -27.62 -73.96
C ILE A 634 13.54 -29.05 -73.57
N GLU A 635 12.86 -29.67 -72.60
CA GLU A 635 11.94 -30.83 -72.77
C GLU A 635 11.62 -31.52 -71.43
N GLY A 636 10.32 -31.84 -71.22
CA GLY A 636 9.97 -33.06 -70.47
C GLY A 636 9.01 -32.95 -69.28
N ARG A 637 7.72 -32.99 -69.59
CA ARG A 637 6.63 -33.70 -68.86
C ARG A 637 6.08 -33.09 -67.57
N GLU A 638 4.96 -32.40 -67.80
CA GLU A 638 3.70 -32.45 -67.05
C GLU A 638 3.46 -33.77 -66.32
N HIS A 639 3.08 -33.69 -65.03
CA HIS A 639 2.07 -34.50 -64.34
C HIS A 639 2.17 -34.20 -62.82
N ALA A 640 1.59 -33.08 -62.33
CA ALA A 640 1.21 -32.86 -60.91
C ALA A 640 0.64 -31.45 -60.58
N SER A 641 0.20 -30.62 -61.55
CA SER A 641 -0.24 -29.24 -61.23
C SER A 641 -1.74 -29.09 -60.93
N TRP A 642 -2.58 -30.10 -61.19
CA TRP A 642 -4.04 -29.97 -61.10
C TRP A 642 -4.66 -30.30 -59.72
N VAL A 643 -3.86 -30.72 -58.73
CA VAL A 643 -4.36 -31.07 -57.37
C VAL A 643 -3.98 -30.02 -56.30
N LEU A 644 -3.08 -29.08 -56.61
CA LEU A 644 -2.58 -28.09 -55.63
C LEU A 644 -3.25 -26.70 -55.69
N ASN A 645 -4.04 -26.41 -56.72
CA ASN A 645 -4.78 -25.13 -56.81
C ASN A 645 -6.21 -25.18 -56.23
N ALA A 646 -6.85 -26.36 -56.19
CA ALA A 646 -8.20 -26.49 -55.61
C ALA A 646 -8.21 -26.45 -54.07
N THR A 647 -7.09 -26.78 -53.42
CA THR A 647 -6.95 -26.74 -51.95
C THR A 647 -6.49 -25.37 -51.43
N ARG A 648 -6.00 -24.48 -52.28
CA ARG A 648 -5.56 -23.12 -51.86
C ARG A 648 -6.70 -22.11 -51.79
N GLU A 649 -7.79 -22.31 -52.54
CA GLU A 649 -9.02 -21.53 -52.39
C GLU A 649 -9.94 -22.05 -51.28
N GLN A 650 -9.97 -23.37 -51.03
CA GLN A 650 -10.76 -23.93 -49.92
C GLN A 650 -10.11 -23.71 -48.54
N VAL A 651 -8.78 -23.62 -48.45
CA VAL A 651 -8.08 -23.28 -47.19
C VAL A 651 -8.17 -21.77 -46.87
N LYS A 652 -8.37 -20.90 -47.87
CA LYS A 652 -8.68 -19.48 -47.64
C LYS A 652 -10.13 -19.22 -47.21
N THR A 653 -11.05 -20.15 -47.44
CA THR A 653 -12.45 -20.07 -47.00
C THR A 653 -12.74 -20.83 -45.70
N HIS A 654 -11.81 -21.66 -45.20
CA HIS A 654 -11.97 -22.37 -43.91
C HIS A 654 -11.08 -21.86 -42.76
N ILE A 655 -10.29 -20.80 -42.97
CA ILE A 655 -9.52 -20.10 -41.90
C ILE A 655 -10.14 -18.71 -41.55
N THR A 656 -11.35 -18.44 -42.03
CA THR A 656 -12.12 -17.21 -41.73
C THR A 656 -13.38 -17.52 -40.93
N ASN A 657 -13.27 -18.35 -39.89
CA ASN A 657 -14.38 -18.56 -38.97
C ASN A 657 -14.00 -18.53 -37.49
N THR A 658 -13.07 -17.63 -37.11
CA THR A 658 -12.67 -17.50 -35.70
C THR A 658 -12.26 -16.10 -35.24
N MET A 659 -12.83 -15.01 -35.79
CA MET A 659 -13.13 -13.80 -35.01
C MET A 659 -14.37 -13.09 -35.61
N SER A 660 -15.52 -13.16 -34.93
CA SER A 660 -16.80 -12.57 -35.37
C SER A 660 -16.95 -11.06 -35.08
N PHE A 661 -15.85 -10.36 -34.79
CA PHE A 661 -15.85 -8.97 -34.31
C PHE A 661 -14.55 -8.24 -34.70
N ASP A 662 -14.63 -6.92 -34.91
CA ASP A 662 -13.50 -6.09 -35.38
C ASP A 662 -12.57 -5.65 -34.25
N THR A 663 -13.12 -5.45 -33.04
CA THR A 663 -12.32 -5.05 -31.86
C THR A 663 -12.87 -5.67 -30.58
N GLU A 664 -12.01 -5.97 -29.60
CA GLU A 664 -12.51 -6.54 -28.32
C GLU A 664 -13.25 -5.49 -27.50
N VAL A 665 -12.73 -4.26 -27.45
CA VAL A 665 -13.31 -3.17 -26.65
C VAL A 665 -13.45 -1.92 -27.51
N LEU A 666 -14.69 -1.46 -27.70
CA LEU A 666 -14.97 -0.16 -28.30
C LEU A 666 -15.35 0.84 -27.22
N ILE A 667 -14.61 1.95 -27.16
CA ILE A 667 -14.79 3.02 -26.19
C ILE A 667 -15.34 4.25 -26.92
N ILE A 668 -16.46 4.78 -26.48
CA ILE A 668 -17.06 6.00 -27.02
C ILE A 668 -16.50 7.20 -26.24
N GLY A 669 -15.70 8.04 -26.90
CA GLY A 669 -15.08 9.24 -26.34
C GLY A 669 -13.62 9.05 -25.92
N ALA A 670 -12.75 9.96 -26.35
CA ALA A 670 -11.32 10.03 -26.01
C ALA A 670 -11.02 11.16 -25.00
N GLY A 671 -11.97 11.42 -24.10
CA GLY A 671 -11.76 12.26 -22.91
C GLY A 671 -10.98 11.55 -21.80
N MET A 672 -10.89 12.18 -20.63
CA MET A 672 -10.19 11.62 -19.47
C MET A 672 -10.62 10.19 -19.12
N SER A 673 -11.92 9.89 -19.17
CA SER A 673 -12.46 8.57 -18.86
C SER A 673 -12.01 7.50 -19.86
N GLY A 674 -12.15 7.76 -21.16
CA GLY A 674 -11.77 6.83 -22.22
C GLY A 674 -10.26 6.59 -22.28
N LEU A 675 -9.46 7.67 -22.21
CA LEU A 675 -8.00 7.57 -22.13
C LEU A 675 -7.53 6.81 -20.89
N GLY A 676 -8.10 7.14 -19.73
CA GLY A 676 -7.78 6.48 -18.47
C GLY A 676 -8.05 4.98 -18.53
N LEU A 677 -9.19 4.59 -19.11
CA LEU A 677 -9.51 3.18 -19.29
C LEU A 677 -8.58 2.49 -20.30
N ALA A 678 -8.33 3.08 -21.47
CA ALA A 678 -7.41 2.52 -22.46
C ALA A 678 -6.02 2.25 -21.86
N VAL A 679 -5.49 3.20 -21.08
CA VAL A 679 -4.22 3.02 -20.35
C VAL A 679 -4.30 1.89 -19.33
N GLN A 680 -5.42 1.74 -18.60
CA GLN A 680 -5.59 0.65 -17.65
C GLN A 680 -5.70 -0.72 -18.35
N ILE A 681 -6.35 -0.80 -19.52
CA ILE A 681 -6.40 -2.02 -20.32
C ILE A 681 -4.98 -2.47 -20.70
N ILE A 682 -4.16 -1.54 -21.21
CA ILE A 682 -2.76 -1.80 -21.54
C ILE A 682 -1.98 -2.25 -20.29
N ARG A 683 -2.09 -1.50 -19.19
CA ARG A 683 -1.27 -1.73 -17.98
C ARG A 683 -1.63 -3.00 -17.22
N LYS A 684 -2.91 -3.34 -17.12
CA LYS A 684 -3.38 -4.47 -16.32
C LYS A 684 -3.45 -5.77 -17.12
N PHE A 685 -3.83 -5.69 -18.39
CA PHE A 685 -4.10 -6.88 -19.20
C PHE A 685 -3.11 -7.06 -20.35
N GLY A 686 -2.28 -6.05 -20.66
CA GLY A 686 -1.38 -6.10 -21.82
C GLY A 686 -2.10 -6.10 -23.17
N VAL A 687 -3.41 -5.86 -23.18
CA VAL A 687 -4.26 -5.89 -24.38
C VAL A 687 -4.19 -4.54 -25.10
N ARG A 688 -4.06 -4.59 -26.43
CA ARG A 688 -4.11 -3.42 -27.33
C ARG A 688 -5.21 -3.54 -28.39
N ASN A 689 -6.04 -4.57 -28.32
CA ASN A 689 -7.21 -4.71 -29.20
C ASN A 689 -8.39 -3.89 -28.65
N PHE A 690 -8.27 -2.57 -28.72
CA PHE A 690 -9.34 -1.65 -28.42
C PHE A 690 -9.33 -0.50 -29.42
N GLU A 691 -10.48 0.16 -29.53
CA GLU A 691 -10.65 1.37 -30.36
C GLU A 691 -11.43 2.42 -29.58
N LEU A 692 -11.04 3.67 -29.75
CA LEU A 692 -11.78 4.83 -29.26
C LEU A 692 -12.41 5.57 -30.43
N VAL A 693 -13.68 5.94 -30.32
CA VAL A 693 -14.37 6.79 -31.31
C VAL A 693 -14.56 8.18 -30.70
N GLU A 694 -13.98 9.21 -31.32
CA GLU A 694 -13.98 10.58 -30.81
C GLU A 694 -14.48 11.57 -31.85
N LYS A 695 -15.44 12.43 -31.46
CA LYS A 695 -16.04 13.44 -32.35
C LYS A 695 -15.07 14.57 -32.68
N SER A 696 -14.16 14.85 -31.77
CA SER A 696 -13.20 15.95 -31.87
C SER A 696 -11.98 15.56 -32.72
N GLU A 697 -11.13 16.54 -32.99
CA GLU A 697 -9.90 16.35 -33.78
C GLU A 697 -8.72 15.78 -32.98
N ASP A 698 -8.81 15.81 -31.64
CA ASP A 698 -7.78 15.37 -30.73
C ASP A 698 -8.39 14.75 -29.46
N VAL A 699 -7.56 14.15 -28.63
CA VAL A 699 -7.94 13.59 -27.32
C VAL A 699 -8.12 14.72 -26.29
N GLY A 700 -8.80 14.46 -25.18
CA GLY A 700 -8.90 15.40 -24.04
C GLY A 700 -10.31 15.78 -23.62
N GLY A 701 -11.31 15.54 -24.48
CA GLY A 701 -12.73 15.70 -24.15
C GLY A 701 -13.06 17.12 -23.68
N THR A 702 -13.56 17.27 -22.45
CA THR A 702 -13.91 18.58 -21.85
C THR A 702 -12.78 19.62 -21.98
N TRP A 703 -11.52 19.21 -21.82
CA TRP A 703 -10.36 20.11 -21.87
C TRP A 703 -9.98 20.53 -23.29
N LEU A 704 -10.37 19.75 -24.29
CA LEU A 704 -10.26 20.14 -25.69
C LEU A 704 -11.40 21.10 -26.07
N ALA A 705 -12.64 20.76 -25.70
CA ALA A 705 -13.83 21.51 -26.10
C ALA A 705 -13.96 22.88 -25.42
N ASN A 706 -13.70 22.99 -24.11
CA ASN A 706 -13.94 24.24 -23.37
C ASN A 706 -12.72 25.16 -23.46
N THR A 707 -12.76 26.13 -24.37
CA THR A 707 -11.64 27.03 -24.66
C THR A 707 -11.85 28.47 -24.21
N TYR A 708 -12.88 28.75 -23.41
CA TYR A 708 -13.16 30.09 -22.92
C TYR A 708 -12.00 30.64 -22.04
N PRO A 709 -11.80 31.97 -21.98
CA PRO A 709 -10.75 32.58 -21.17
C PRO A 709 -10.87 32.21 -19.70
N GLY A 710 -9.76 31.83 -19.06
CA GLY A 710 -9.77 31.50 -17.63
C GLY A 710 -10.10 30.04 -17.29
N CYS A 711 -10.42 29.21 -18.29
CA CYS A 711 -10.72 27.79 -18.08
C CYS A 711 -9.55 27.04 -17.42
N GLY A 712 -9.79 26.32 -16.31
CA GLY A 712 -8.74 25.58 -15.57
C GLY A 712 -9.24 24.69 -14.42
N CYS A 713 -8.35 23.83 -13.90
CA CYS A 713 -8.59 22.80 -12.86
C CYS A 713 -7.33 22.40 -12.07
N ASP A 714 -7.54 21.70 -10.96
CA ASP A 714 -6.56 21.07 -10.07
C ASP A 714 -5.94 19.77 -10.64
N VAL A 715 -4.70 19.85 -11.14
CA VAL A 715 -3.86 18.67 -11.45
C VAL A 715 -2.36 19.07 -11.35
N ASN A 716 -1.38 18.17 -11.41
CA ASN A 716 0.02 18.45 -11.02
C ASN A 716 0.83 19.23 -12.09
N TRP A 717 1.18 20.50 -11.80
CA TRP A 717 1.50 21.46 -12.87
C TRP A 717 2.41 22.65 -12.51
N SER A 718 2.41 23.73 -13.31
CA SER A 718 2.99 25.04 -13.00
C SER A 718 2.40 25.71 -11.75
N ARG A 719 1.14 25.43 -11.40
CA ARG A 719 0.41 25.99 -10.25
C ARG A 719 -0.48 24.93 -9.58
N LYS A 720 -1.05 25.25 -8.41
CA LYS A 720 -2.01 24.38 -7.69
C LYS A 720 -3.29 24.10 -8.50
N TYR A 721 -3.76 25.09 -9.25
CA TYR A 721 -4.89 24.98 -10.17
C TYR A 721 -4.48 25.51 -11.54
N SER A 722 -4.28 24.61 -12.49
CA SER A 722 -3.75 24.92 -13.81
C SER A 722 -4.79 25.27 -14.84
N MET A 723 -4.33 25.97 -15.86
CA MET A 723 -5.16 26.40 -16.98
C MET A 723 -5.33 25.25 -17.98
N ARG A 724 -6.42 25.30 -18.73
CA ARG A 724 -6.80 24.33 -19.76
C ARG A 724 -5.66 23.94 -20.71
N PRO A 725 -4.81 24.84 -21.25
CA PRO A 725 -3.75 24.42 -22.18
C PRO A 725 -2.76 23.40 -21.58
N GLU A 726 -2.43 23.56 -20.30
CA GLU A 726 -1.52 22.67 -19.58
C GLU A 726 -2.18 21.28 -19.38
N ILE A 727 -3.46 21.28 -19.02
CA ILE A 727 -4.26 20.06 -18.84
C ILE A 727 -4.47 19.33 -20.17
N GLN A 728 -4.71 20.05 -21.26
CA GLN A 728 -4.82 19.45 -22.59
C GLN A 728 -3.49 18.81 -23.03
N ALA A 729 -2.37 19.51 -22.85
CA ALA A 729 -1.04 19.00 -23.14
C ALA A 729 -0.73 17.71 -22.34
N TYR A 730 -1.22 17.62 -21.09
CA TYR A 730 -1.15 16.41 -20.30
C TYR A 730 -1.77 15.20 -20.97
N PHE A 731 -3.06 15.29 -21.30
CA PHE A 731 -3.83 14.17 -21.77
C PHE A 731 -3.30 13.71 -23.11
N ARG A 732 -2.87 14.66 -23.95
CA ARG A 732 -2.13 14.38 -25.17
C ARG A 732 -0.83 13.63 -24.89
N SER A 733 0.01 14.12 -23.97
CA SER A 733 1.29 13.46 -23.62
C SER A 733 1.11 12.05 -23.04
N VAL A 734 0.06 11.82 -22.25
CA VAL A 734 -0.28 10.49 -21.71
C VAL A 734 -0.76 9.58 -22.83
N ALA A 735 -1.62 10.07 -23.73
CA ALA A 735 -2.07 9.29 -24.88
C ALA A 735 -0.89 8.89 -25.78
N GLU A 736 0.07 9.78 -26.02
CA GLU A 736 1.28 9.49 -26.79
C GLU A 736 2.20 8.49 -26.07
N GLN A 737 2.44 8.69 -24.77
CA GLN A 737 3.30 7.81 -23.96
C GLN A 737 2.83 6.35 -24.00
N TYR A 738 1.52 6.11 -23.94
CA TYR A 738 0.95 4.76 -23.98
C TYR A 738 0.61 4.29 -25.40
N ARG A 739 0.84 5.14 -26.42
CA ARG A 739 0.44 4.93 -27.81
C ARG A 739 -1.05 4.62 -27.92
N VAL A 740 -1.90 5.45 -27.31
CA VAL A 740 -3.37 5.36 -27.41
C VAL A 740 -3.87 6.10 -28.66
N VAL A 741 -3.18 7.16 -29.09
CA VAL A 741 -3.60 8.00 -30.24
C VAL A 741 -3.81 7.18 -31.52
N GLU A 742 -2.99 6.16 -31.77
CA GLU A 742 -3.11 5.26 -32.92
C GLU A 742 -4.36 4.36 -32.89
N HIS A 743 -5.01 4.24 -31.73
CA HIS A 743 -6.26 3.50 -31.54
C HIS A 743 -7.50 4.42 -31.54
N VAL A 744 -7.33 5.73 -31.76
CA VAL A 744 -8.43 6.68 -31.78
C VAL A 744 -8.86 6.98 -33.20
N ARG A 745 -10.15 6.84 -33.48
CA ARG A 745 -10.82 7.32 -34.68
C ARG A 745 -11.41 8.71 -34.40
N PHE A 746 -10.68 9.74 -34.81
CA PHE A 746 -11.09 11.14 -34.68
C PHE A 746 -12.17 11.53 -35.68
N HIS A 747 -12.77 12.70 -35.46
CA HIS A 747 -13.84 13.25 -36.30
C HIS A 747 -14.97 12.24 -36.54
N SER A 748 -15.28 11.39 -35.58
CA SER A 748 -16.23 10.30 -35.75
C SER A 748 -17.21 10.26 -34.58
N ILE A 749 -18.50 10.09 -34.88
CA ILE A 749 -19.55 9.94 -33.87
C ILE A 749 -20.12 8.53 -33.94
N VAL A 750 -20.45 7.96 -32.78
CA VAL A 750 -21.29 6.76 -32.71
C VAL A 750 -22.74 7.23 -32.78
N GLU A 751 -23.48 6.82 -33.80
CA GLU A 751 -24.91 7.14 -33.94
C GLU A 751 -25.77 6.10 -33.20
N LYS A 752 -25.48 4.82 -33.42
CA LYS A 752 -26.25 3.68 -32.88
C LYS A 752 -25.33 2.55 -32.45
N ALA A 753 -25.64 1.87 -31.35
CA ALA A 753 -25.03 0.60 -30.97
C ALA A 753 -26.10 -0.41 -30.56
N GLU A 754 -26.12 -1.58 -31.21
CA GLU A 754 -27.14 -2.60 -31.05
C GLU A 754 -26.52 -3.94 -30.63
N TRP A 755 -27.12 -4.60 -29.65
CA TRP A 755 -26.66 -5.90 -29.18
C TRP A 755 -27.16 -7.04 -30.07
N ASP A 756 -26.24 -7.78 -30.67
CA ASP A 756 -26.51 -8.99 -31.44
C ASP A 756 -26.50 -10.21 -30.51
N GLU A 757 -27.69 -10.74 -30.21
CA GLU A 757 -27.84 -11.87 -29.27
C GLU A 757 -27.26 -13.17 -29.83
N ALA A 758 -27.23 -13.36 -31.15
CA ALA A 758 -26.68 -14.57 -31.76
C ALA A 758 -25.15 -14.55 -31.74
N ALA A 759 -24.55 -13.42 -32.15
CA ALA A 759 -23.10 -13.28 -32.20
C ALA A 759 -22.46 -12.87 -30.86
N LYS A 760 -23.26 -12.45 -29.87
CA LYS A 760 -22.83 -11.95 -28.54
C LYS A 760 -21.87 -10.77 -28.64
N VAL A 761 -22.16 -9.83 -29.54
CA VAL A 761 -21.35 -8.63 -29.83
C VAL A 761 -22.24 -7.41 -30.02
N TRP A 762 -21.67 -6.23 -29.80
CA TRP A 762 -22.25 -4.93 -30.15
C TRP A 762 -21.96 -4.60 -31.62
N VAL A 763 -23.00 -4.24 -32.37
CA VAL A 763 -22.93 -3.72 -33.73
C VAL A 763 -23.07 -2.21 -33.66
N VAL A 764 -21.98 -1.50 -33.93
CA VAL A 764 -21.82 -0.06 -33.69
C VAL A 764 -21.74 0.68 -35.02
N THR A 765 -22.68 1.61 -35.25
CA THR A 765 -22.70 2.48 -36.44
C THR A 765 -21.93 3.76 -36.13
N VAL A 766 -20.87 4.00 -36.88
CA VAL A 766 -19.96 5.13 -36.73
C VAL A 766 -20.06 6.02 -37.97
N LEU A 767 -20.40 7.30 -37.78
CA LEU A 767 -20.40 8.32 -38.82
C LEU A 767 -19.10 9.13 -38.76
N ASP A 768 -18.37 9.15 -39.87
CA ASP A 768 -17.25 10.08 -40.07
C ASP A 768 -17.79 11.48 -40.40
N LEU A 769 -17.45 12.47 -39.58
CA LEU A 769 -17.95 13.84 -39.70
C LEU A 769 -17.34 14.61 -40.87
N LYS A 770 -16.18 14.21 -41.38
CA LYS A 770 -15.51 14.83 -42.54
C LYS A 770 -16.06 14.26 -43.84
N THR A 771 -16.10 12.94 -43.98
CA THR A 771 -16.51 12.27 -45.22
C THR A 771 -18.02 12.03 -45.30
N LYS A 772 -18.73 12.16 -44.18
CA LYS A 772 -20.15 11.79 -44.02
C LYS A 772 -20.45 10.32 -44.31
N GLN A 773 -19.43 9.46 -44.32
CA GLN A 773 -19.60 8.03 -44.53
C GLN A 773 -19.96 7.32 -43.22
N ARG A 774 -20.88 6.35 -43.32
CA ARG A 774 -21.24 5.46 -42.22
C ARG A 774 -20.48 4.16 -42.34
N THR A 775 -19.91 3.72 -41.23
CA THR A 775 -19.20 2.43 -41.11
C THR A 775 -19.79 1.64 -39.95
N VAL A 776 -19.81 0.32 -40.07
CA VAL A 776 -20.30 -0.57 -39.02
C VAL A 776 -19.11 -1.29 -38.39
N ARG A 777 -19.06 -1.30 -37.06
CA ARG A 777 -18.01 -1.94 -36.27
C ARG A 777 -18.60 -2.92 -35.27
N ARG A 778 -18.03 -4.11 -35.18
CA ARG A 778 -18.44 -5.16 -34.24
C ARG A 778 -17.49 -5.21 -33.07
N ALA A 779 -18.02 -5.15 -31.84
CA ALA A 779 -17.22 -5.15 -30.62
C ALA A 779 -17.77 -6.11 -29.55
N LYS A 780 -16.92 -6.81 -28.81
CA LYS A 780 -17.39 -7.68 -27.69
C LYS A 780 -17.89 -6.86 -26.51
N ILE A 781 -17.17 -5.79 -26.20
CA ILE A 781 -17.41 -4.92 -25.05
C ILE A 781 -17.59 -3.49 -25.57
N LEU A 782 -18.66 -2.83 -25.14
CA LEU A 782 -18.94 -1.45 -25.46
C LEU A 782 -18.82 -0.60 -24.19
N ILE A 783 -18.09 0.51 -24.25
CA ILE A 783 -17.86 1.36 -23.09
C ILE A 783 -18.18 2.79 -23.44
N SER A 784 -19.08 3.41 -22.69
CA SER A 784 -19.36 4.82 -22.81
C SER A 784 -18.43 5.64 -21.91
N GLY A 785 -17.61 6.49 -22.54
CA GLY A 785 -16.79 7.52 -21.92
C GLY A 785 -17.18 8.94 -22.34
N VAL A 786 -18.42 9.15 -22.77
CA VAL A 786 -18.91 10.42 -23.38
C VAL A 786 -19.01 11.58 -22.39
N GLY A 787 -19.04 11.29 -21.08
CA GLY A 787 -19.12 12.27 -19.99
C GLY A 787 -20.48 12.97 -19.90
N SER A 788 -20.73 13.61 -18.75
CA SER A 788 -22.04 14.20 -18.42
C SER A 788 -22.14 15.72 -18.72
N LEU A 789 -21.03 16.35 -19.10
CA LEU A 789 -20.91 17.80 -19.33
C LEU A 789 -20.33 18.09 -20.73
N SER A 790 -20.93 17.50 -21.76
CA SER A 790 -20.41 17.51 -23.14
C SER A 790 -21.36 18.13 -24.18
N VAL A 791 -22.66 18.23 -23.87
CA VAL A 791 -23.70 18.83 -24.73
C VAL A 791 -24.14 20.17 -24.14
N PRO A 792 -23.77 21.31 -24.75
CA PRO A 792 -24.19 22.63 -24.29
C PRO A 792 -25.71 22.76 -24.24
N LYS A 793 -26.25 23.41 -23.20
CA LYS A 793 -27.68 23.73 -23.17
C LYS A 793 -27.96 24.82 -24.21
N LYS A 794 -28.93 24.59 -25.10
CA LYS A 794 -29.41 25.60 -26.05
C LYS A 794 -30.07 26.78 -25.33
N CYS A 795 -30.00 27.98 -25.91
CA CYS A 795 -30.71 29.14 -25.38
C CYS A 795 -32.22 28.94 -25.56
N ASP A 796 -32.96 28.90 -24.46
CA ASP A 796 -34.42 28.76 -24.41
C ASP A 796 -35.13 30.10 -24.17
N THR A 797 -34.38 31.21 -24.13
CA THR A 797 -34.95 32.55 -23.93
C THR A 797 -35.74 32.97 -25.19
N PRO A 798 -37.00 33.41 -25.06
CA PRO A 798 -37.79 33.87 -26.19
C PRO A 798 -37.07 34.92 -27.03
N GLY A 799 -37.10 34.80 -28.36
CA GLY A 799 -36.46 35.75 -29.28
C GLY A 799 -34.95 35.51 -29.52
N ALA A 800 -34.35 34.46 -28.95
CA ALA A 800 -32.93 34.15 -29.16
C ALA A 800 -32.52 34.05 -30.65
N ASP A 801 -33.37 33.45 -31.49
CA ASP A 801 -33.13 33.27 -32.93
C ASP A 801 -33.16 34.59 -33.73
N SER A 802 -33.71 35.66 -33.16
CA SER A 802 -33.84 36.97 -33.81
C SER A 802 -32.69 37.94 -33.53
N PHE A 803 -31.77 37.58 -32.62
CA PHE A 803 -30.66 38.43 -32.22
C PHE A 803 -29.67 38.63 -33.38
N LYS A 804 -29.38 39.88 -33.74
CA LYS A 804 -28.48 40.23 -34.85
C LYS A 804 -27.00 40.27 -34.45
N GLY A 805 -26.71 40.34 -33.16
CA GLY A 805 -25.36 40.30 -32.62
C GLY A 805 -24.78 38.88 -32.52
N LYS A 806 -23.62 38.74 -31.87
CA LYS A 806 -22.96 37.44 -31.68
C LYS A 806 -23.52 36.69 -30.46
N MET A 807 -24.06 35.49 -30.65
CA MET A 807 -24.50 34.63 -29.54
C MET A 807 -23.74 33.32 -29.55
N PHE A 808 -23.07 32.99 -28.46
CA PHE A 808 -22.31 31.74 -28.34
C PHE A 808 -22.27 31.22 -26.91
N HIS A 809 -22.16 29.90 -26.77
CA HIS A 809 -22.08 29.23 -25.48
C HIS A 809 -20.64 29.17 -24.98
N SER A 810 -20.42 29.20 -23.66
CA SER A 810 -19.06 29.16 -23.09
C SER A 810 -18.27 27.91 -23.48
N ALA A 811 -18.98 26.80 -23.71
CA ALA A 811 -18.39 25.54 -24.18
C ALA A 811 -18.08 25.50 -25.69
N GLU A 812 -18.54 26.48 -26.45
CA GLU A 812 -18.36 26.65 -27.90
C GLU A 812 -17.88 28.08 -28.16
N TRP A 813 -16.79 28.45 -27.49
CA TRP A 813 -16.31 29.83 -27.45
C TRP A 813 -15.90 30.34 -28.85
N ASP A 814 -16.48 31.46 -29.29
CA ASP A 814 -16.13 32.11 -30.55
C ASP A 814 -14.84 32.92 -30.40
N HIS A 815 -13.70 32.35 -30.83
CA HIS A 815 -12.39 33.02 -30.79
C HIS A 815 -12.25 34.16 -31.80
N SER A 816 -13.19 34.32 -32.74
CA SER A 816 -13.19 35.45 -33.68
C SER A 816 -13.76 36.73 -33.08
N PHE A 817 -14.44 36.64 -31.94
CA PHE A 817 -15.06 37.78 -31.28
C PHE A 817 -14.07 38.50 -30.35
N ASP A 818 -13.67 39.72 -30.74
CA ASP A 818 -12.98 40.65 -29.85
C ASP A 818 -14.00 41.43 -29.01
N TRP A 819 -13.99 41.18 -27.70
CA TRP A 819 -14.89 41.81 -26.74
C TRP A 819 -14.45 43.21 -26.29
N LYS A 820 -13.28 43.68 -26.74
CA LYS A 820 -12.75 44.99 -26.39
C LYS A 820 -13.72 46.09 -26.82
N ASP A 821 -14.05 46.98 -25.88
CA ASP A 821 -14.92 48.13 -26.10
C ASP A 821 -16.35 47.76 -26.62
N LYS A 822 -16.76 46.50 -26.43
CA LYS A 822 -18.08 45.97 -26.80
C LYS A 822 -19.03 45.86 -25.63
N ASP A 823 -20.32 46.01 -25.93
CA ASP A 823 -21.42 45.81 -25.00
C ASP A 823 -21.74 44.30 -24.94
N VAL A 824 -21.37 43.64 -23.84
CA VAL A 824 -21.52 42.18 -23.71
C VAL A 824 -22.48 41.84 -22.58
N VAL A 825 -23.48 41.02 -22.89
CA VAL A 825 -24.41 40.45 -21.91
C VAL A 825 -24.00 39.01 -21.60
N VAL A 826 -23.95 38.66 -20.31
CA VAL A 826 -23.63 37.30 -19.86
C VAL A 826 -24.85 36.66 -19.20
N LEU A 827 -25.36 35.59 -19.78
CA LEU A 827 -26.49 34.84 -19.21
C LEU A 827 -25.98 33.70 -18.35
N GLY A 828 -26.12 33.82 -17.03
CA GLY A 828 -25.72 32.82 -16.04
C GLY A 828 -24.47 33.19 -15.23
N ASN A 829 -24.37 32.59 -14.04
CA ASN A 829 -23.32 32.85 -13.06
C ASN A 829 -22.70 31.55 -12.48
N GLY A 830 -22.68 30.48 -13.28
CA GLY A 830 -22.00 29.24 -12.93
C GLY A 830 -20.47 29.32 -13.06
N CYS A 831 -19.78 28.19 -12.88
CA CYS A 831 -18.31 28.11 -12.89
C CYS A 831 -17.65 28.75 -14.13
N SER A 832 -18.26 28.64 -15.31
CA SER A 832 -17.71 29.22 -16.54
C SER A 832 -17.70 30.75 -16.48
N ALA A 833 -18.82 31.37 -16.09
CA ALA A 833 -18.93 32.82 -16.01
C ALA A 833 -17.99 33.40 -14.95
N THR A 834 -17.84 32.75 -13.80
CA THR A 834 -16.91 33.20 -12.75
C THR A 834 -15.45 33.18 -13.21
N GLN A 835 -15.11 32.40 -14.25
CA GLN A 835 -13.76 32.29 -14.79
C GLN A 835 -13.46 33.28 -15.93
N PHE A 836 -14.38 33.46 -16.89
CA PHE A 836 -14.13 34.38 -18.01
C PHE A 836 -14.46 35.84 -17.70
N LEU A 837 -15.47 36.12 -16.87
CA LEU A 837 -15.90 37.49 -16.58
C LEU A 837 -14.77 38.35 -15.97
N PRO A 838 -13.99 37.85 -14.99
CA PRO A 838 -12.91 38.65 -14.40
C PRO A 838 -11.87 39.06 -15.43
N ILE A 839 -11.59 38.20 -16.42
CA ILE A 839 -10.64 38.44 -17.50
C ILE A 839 -11.21 39.46 -18.49
N MET A 840 -12.46 39.27 -18.93
CA MET A 840 -13.13 40.20 -19.83
C MET A 840 -13.27 41.60 -19.22
N ALA A 841 -13.44 41.69 -17.91
CA ALA A 841 -13.59 42.97 -17.21
C ALA A 841 -12.27 43.64 -16.79
N ASN A 842 -11.11 42.97 -16.90
CA ASN A 842 -9.81 43.51 -16.43
C ASN A 842 -8.99 44.14 -17.59
N PRO A 843 -8.20 45.20 -17.35
CA PRO A 843 -7.25 45.73 -18.34
C PRO A 843 -6.22 44.68 -18.79
N PRO A 844 -5.65 44.81 -20.01
CA PRO A 844 -5.65 45.98 -20.89
C PRO A 844 -6.81 46.08 -21.91
N ASN A 845 -7.64 45.04 -22.07
CA ASN A 845 -8.74 45.02 -23.06
C ASN A 845 -10.10 44.73 -22.38
N PRO A 846 -10.63 45.66 -21.58
CA PRO A 846 -11.89 45.44 -20.87
C PRO A 846 -13.10 45.55 -21.82
N VAL A 847 -14.16 44.82 -21.49
CA VAL A 847 -15.50 45.07 -22.05
C VAL A 847 -16.00 46.48 -21.70
N ARG A 848 -16.78 47.07 -22.61
CA ARG A 848 -17.37 48.39 -22.44
C ARG A 848 -18.56 48.33 -21.49
N SER A 849 -18.75 49.43 -20.76
CA SER A 849 -19.97 49.70 -20.00
C SER A 849 -21.14 49.97 -20.96
N ILE A 850 -22.04 48.99 -21.11
CA ILE A 850 -23.38 49.05 -21.75
C ILE A 850 -24.11 50.40 -21.55
N ARG A 851 -24.39 51.11 -22.64
CA ARG A 851 -25.22 52.34 -22.55
C ARG A 851 -26.70 52.01 -22.37
N ASN A 852 -27.35 52.58 -21.35
CA ASN A 852 -28.82 52.62 -21.28
C ASN A 852 -29.34 53.59 -22.35
N ASN A 853 -30.28 53.17 -23.20
CA ASN A 853 -30.78 54.03 -24.28
C ASN A 853 -31.74 55.14 -23.77
N THR A 854 -31.90 55.27 -22.44
CA THR A 854 -32.85 56.21 -21.82
C THR A 854 -32.23 57.21 -20.84
N ASN A 855 -30.93 57.14 -20.51
CA ASN A 855 -30.26 58.16 -19.67
C ASN A 855 -28.73 58.20 -19.88
N PHE A 856 -28.15 59.41 -19.85
CA PHE A 856 -26.72 59.75 -20.06
C PHE A 856 -25.77 59.24 -18.94
N LEU A 857 -25.81 57.95 -18.60
CA LEU A 857 -24.80 57.31 -17.73
C LEU A 857 -24.43 55.92 -18.30
N PRO A 858 -23.14 55.60 -18.52
CA PRO A 858 -22.73 54.26 -18.97
C PRO A 858 -22.97 53.21 -17.86
N LEU A 859 -23.77 52.18 -18.14
CA LEU A 859 -24.07 51.06 -17.24
C LEU A 859 -23.20 49.85 -17.58
N PRO A 860 -22.66 49.10 -16.62
CA PRO A 860 -21.71 48.06 -16.95
C PRO A 860 -22.29 46.84 -17.73
N PRO A 861 -21.46 45.97 -18.35
CA PRO A 861 -21.88 44.65 -18.84
C PRO A 861 -22.69 43.92 -17.79
N ALA A 862 -23.92 43.57 -18.17
CA ALA A 862 -24.89 42.94 -17.30
C ALA A 862 -24.69 41.43 -17.32
N GLN A 863 -24.19 40.91 -16.21
CA GLN A 863 -24.31 39.50 -15.91
C GLN A 863 -25.64 39.24 -15.23
N PHE A 864 -26.46 38.38 -15.85
CA PHE A 864 -27.70 37.92 -15.25
C PHE A 864 -27.46 36.66 -14.42
N ALA A 865 -27.45 36.83 -13.10
CA ALA A 865 -27.36 35.73 -12.16
C ALA A 865 -28.71 35.02 -12.02
N ARG A 866 -28.71 33.70 -12.21
CA ARG A 866 -29.92 32.88 -12.04
C ARG A 866 -30.10 32.41 -10.61
N GLN A 867 -29.00 32.15 -9.91
CA GLN A 867 -29.02 31.66 -8.54
C GLN A 867 -27.65 31.86 -7.87
N ALA A 868 -27.64 32.19 -6.58
CA ALA A 868 -26.44 32.23 -5.76
C ALA A 868 -25.65 30.90 -5.77
N GLN A 869 -24.32 30.98 -5.66
CA GLN A 869 -23.39 29.85 -5.65
C GLN A 869 -22.54 29.88 -4.37
N TYR A 870 -22.14 28.72 -3.86
CA TYR A 870 -21.16 28.68 -2.77
C TYR A 870 -19.79 29.05 -3.32
N LEU A 871 -19.29 30.22 -2.96
CA LEU A 871 -18.02 30.78 -3.40
C LEU A 871 -16.97 30.64 -2.30
N SER A 872 -15.90 29.92 -2.60
CA SER A 872 -14.76 29.75 -1.71
C SER A 872 -13.50 30.38 -2.28
N GLU A 873 -12.60 30.75 -1.37
CA GLU A 873 -11.29 31.26 -1.72
C GLU A 873 -10.47 30.24 -2.54
N ARG A 874 -9.80 30.73 -3.60
CA ARG A 874 -8.91 29.94 -4.44
C ARG A 874 -7.49 30.46 -4.37
N GLU A 875 -6.73 29.99 -3.39
CA GLU A 875 -5.28 30.17 -3.42
C GLU A 875 -4.67 29.38 -4.59
N ASN A 876 -4.07 30.06 -5.56
CA ASN A 876 -3.43 29.43 -6.72
C ASN A 876 -1.92 29.72 -6.82
N PRO A 877 -1.12 29.29 -5.83
CA PRO A 877 0.31 29.55 -5.82
C PRO A 877 1.04 28.87 -6.99
N ILE A 878 2.07 29.54 -7.48
CA ILE A 878 2.99 29.00 -8.49
C ILE A 878 3.93 28.01 -7.81
N TYR A 879 4.09 26.83 -8.39
CA TYR A 879 5.06 25.86 -7.90
C TYR A 879 6.47 26.24 -8.36
N THR A 880 7.27 26.69 -7.41
CA THR A 880 8.67 27.08 -7.65
C THR A 880 9.52 25.88 -8.09
N PRO A 881 10.64 26.10 -8.80
CA PRO A 881 11.58 25.02 -9.14
C PRO A 881 12.04 24.25 -7.90
N LEU A 882 12.26 24.93 -6.78
CA LEU A 882 12.61 24.31 -5.50
C LEU A 882 11.49 23.42 -4.97
N PHE A 883 10.23 23.86 -5.03
CA PHE A 883 9.09 23.04 -4.64
C PHE A 883 8.98 21.79 -5.54
N LYS A 884 9.15 21.95 -6.87
CA LYS A 884 9.13 20.80 -7.79
C LYS A 884 10.30 19.84 -7.52
N ALA A 885 11.49 20.37 -7.24
CA ALA A 885 12.67 19.58 -6.89
C ALA A 885 12.47 18.83 -5.56
N SER A 886 11.90 19.49 -4.55
CA SER A 886 11.61 18.86 -3.26
C SER A 886 10.62 17.70 -3.43
N MET A 887 9.55 17.90 -4.19
CA MET A 887 8.58 16.84 -4.50
C MET A 887 9.20 15.68 -5.29
N ARG A 888 10.19 15.95 -6.16
CA ARG A 888 10.85 14.93 -7.00
C ARG A 888 11.93 14.14 -6.26
N TYR A 889 12.75 14.81 -5.46
CA TYR A 889 13.98 14.22 -4.91
C TYR A 889 13.88 13.90 -3.42
N ILE A 890 13.06 14.61 -2.64
CA ILE A 890 12.88 14.29 -1.21
C ILE A 890 11.94 13.07 -1.11
N PRO A 891 12.39 11.95 -0.53
CA PRO A 891 11.54 10.78 -0.35
C PRO A 891 10.26 11.16 0.40
N LEU A 892 9.13 10.63 -0.06
CA LEU A 892 7.78 10.86 0.50
C LEU A 892 7.18 12.27 0.37
N ALA A 893 7.92 13.32 0.04
CA ALA A 893 7.37 14.69 -0.01
C ALA A 893 6.11 14.78 -0.89
N MET A 894 6.17 14.26 -2.12
CA MET A 894 5.02 14.22 -3.03
C MET A 894 3.85 13.37 -2.50
N ARG A 895 4.15 12.27 -1.79
CA ARG A 895 3.11 11.41 -1.20
C ARG A 895 2.43 12.08 -0.02
N LEU A 896 3.18 12.78 0.85
CA LEU A 896 2.63 13.56 1.95
C LEU A 896 1.80 14.74 1.42
N TYR A 897 2.28 15.42 0.39
CA TYR A 897 1.52 16.49 -0.27
C TYR A 897 0.18 15.99 -0.82
N ARG A 898 0.19 14.85 -1.52
CA ARG A 898 -1.05 14.19 -1.99
C ARG A 898 -1.93 13.70 -0.85
N PHE A 899 -1.34 13.15 0.21
CA PHE A 899 -2.09 12.68 1.37
C PHE A 899 -2.78 13.84 2.09
N LYS A 900 -2.12 14.99 2.22
CA LYS A 900 -2.74 16.20 2.76
C LYS A 900 -3.96 16.60 1.93
N HIS A 901 -3.82 16.70 0.60
CA HIS A 901 -4.96 17.01 -0.28
C HIS A 901 -6.07 15.96 -0.18
N TYR A 902 -5.72 14.69 -0.17
CA TYR A 902 -6.67 13.60 0.03
C TYR A 902 -7.43 13.76 1.35
N PHE A 903 -6.72 14.01 2.45
CA PHE A 903 -7.30 14.18 3.77
C PHE A 903 -8.21 15.42 3.84
N ASP A 904 -7.75 16.56 3.29
CA ASP A 904 -8.52 17.80 3.24
C ASP A 904 -9.85 17.57 2.46
N MET A 905 -9.81 16.83 1.35
CA MET A 905 -11.00 16.48 0.57
C MET A 905 -11.88 15.42 1.24
N GLU A 906 -11.31 14.39 1.86
CA GLU A 906 -12.07 13.35 2.57
C GLU A 906 -12.79 13.91 3.80
N ARG A 907 -12.15 14.84 4.52
CA ARG A 907 -12.75 15.59 5.62
C ARG A 907 -13.97 16.36 5.15
N ASP A 908 -13.87 17.10 4.05
CA ASP A 908 -14.99 17.84 3.48
C ASP A 908 -16.06 16.87 2.91
N TYR A 909 -15.63 15.71 2.39
CA TYR A 909 -16.52 14.67 1.87
C TYR A 909 -17.41 14.05 2.96
N ALA A 910 -16.93 13.95 4.21
CA ALA A 910 -17.75 13.55 5.34
C ALA A 910 -19.01 14.44 5.52
N GLY A 911 -18.98 15.68 5.00
CA GLY A 911 -20.13 16.57 4.94
C GLY A 911 -21.28 16.08 4.03
N PHE A 912 -21.05 15.12 3.13
CA PHE A 912 -22.11 14.54 2.29
C PHE A 912 -22.91 13.44 3.00
N ASN A 913 -22.49 12.99 4.19
CA ASN A 913 -23.40 12.19 5.01
C ASN A 913 -24.58 13.08 5.43
N ILE A 914 -25.79 12.66 5.07
CA ILE A 914 -27.02 13.46 5.23
C ILE A 914 -27.20 13.89 6.69
N GLU A 915 -27.01 12.96 7.63
CA GLU A 915 -27.24 13.20 9.06
C GLU A 915 -25.97 13.72 9.76
N SER A 916 -24.89 12.94 9.78
CA SER A 916 -23.69 13.27 10.55
C SER A 916 -22.85 14.40 9.94
N GLY A 917 -23.04 14.68 8.65
CA GLY A 917 -22.33 15.74 7.92
C GLY A 917 -22.91 17.14 8.11
N ARG A 918 -24.10 17.31 8.73
CA ARG A 918 -24.76 18.62 8.89
C ARG A 918 -23.87 19.69 9.54
N PRO A 919 -23.15 19.43 10.65
CA PRO A 919 -22.27 20.43 11.26
C PRO A 919 -21.14 20.89 10.33
N ILE A 920 -20.61 19.96 9.52
CA ILE A 920 -19.56 20.26 8.53
C ILE A 920 -20.14 21.17 7.44
N ARG A 921 -21.34 20.85 6.91
CA ARG A 921 -22.02 21.68 5.91
C ARG A 921 -22.31 23.09 6.42
N GLN A 922 -22.75 23.22 7.68
CA GLN A 922 -23.03 24.51 8.31
C GLN A 922 -21.75 25.33 8.50
N SER A 923 -20.67 24.72 8.99
CA SER A 923 -19.37 25.38 9.14
C SER A 923 -18.83 25.87 7.81
N LEU A 924 -18.88 25.05 6.76
CA LEU A 924 -18.48 25.43 5.41
C LEU A 924 -19.37 26.56 4.86
N ALA A 925 -20.68 26.55 5.13
CA ALA A 925 -21.59 27.59 4.68
C ALA A 925 -21.24 28.95 5.30
N GLN A 926 -20.96 28.97 6.60
CA GLN A 926 -20.50 30.17 7.32
C GLN A 926 -19.16 30.68 6.77
N GLU A 927 -18.21 29.78 6.47
CA GLU A 927 -16.92 30.16 5.87
C GLU A 927 -17.10 30.82 4.49
N ASN A 928 -17.96 30.24 3.64
CA ASN A 928 -18.24 30.79 2.30
C ASN A 928 -18.97 32.14 2.39
N GLU A 929 -19.92 32.27 3.32
CA GLU A 929 -20.63 33.54 3.56
C GLU A 929 -19.67 34.63 4.05
N ALA A 930 -18.80 34.31 5.01
CA ALA A 930 -17.79 35.23 5.52
C ALA A 930 -16.82 35.67 4.41
N TYR A 931 -16.42 34.75 3.54
CA TYR A 931 -15.59 35.06 2.38
C TYR A 931 -16.29 36.04 1.41
N VAL A 932 -17.55 35.78 1.04
CA VAL A 932 -18.34 36.66 0.18
C VAL A 932 -18.47 38.04 0.80
N LYS A 933 -18.84 38.14 2.08
CA LYS A 933 -19.00 39.42 2.78
C LYS A 933 -17.69 40.21 2.87
N ARG A 934 -16.55 39.52 2.98
CA ARG A 934 -15.22 40.14 3.03
C ARG A 934 -14.75 40.67 1.68
N THR A 935 -15.13 40.03 0.57
CA THR A 935 -14.53 40.29 -0.76
C THR A 935 -15.48 40.98 -1.74
N ALA A 936 -16.79 40.75 -1.66
CA ALA A 936 -17.77 41.29 -2.61
C ALA A 936 -18.37 42.64 -2.15
N PRO A 937 -18.80 43.51 -3.09
CA PRO A 937 -19.56 44.72 -2.74
C PRO A 937 -20.85 44.39 -1.98
N ARG A 938 -21.16 45.18 -0.94
CA ARG A 938 -22.35 44.96 -0.08
C ARG A 938 -23.66 44.90 -0.86
N LYS A 939 -23.79 45.67 -1.95
CA LYS A 939 -24.99 45.69 -2.81
C LYS A 939 -25.32 44.35 -3.47
N TYR A 940 -24.39 43.40 -3.54
CA TYR A 940 -24.58 42.11 -4.20
C TYR A 940 -24.67 40.92 -3.24
N TRP A 941 -24.63 41.13 -1.92
CA TRP A 941 -24.62 40.02 -0.96
C TRP A 941 -25.84 39.11 -1.08
N ASP A 942 -27.04 39.67 -1.24
CA ASP A 942 -28.29 38.90 -1.37
C ASP A 942 -28.31 38.04 -2.66
N ALA A 943 -27.61 38.49 -3.71
CA ALA A 943 -27.46 37.77 -4.97
C ALA A 943 -26.41 36.65 -4.90
N LEU A 944 -25.43 36.77 -4.00
CA LEU A 944 -24.25 35.90 -3.94
C LEU A 944 -24.30 34.85 -2.84
N ILE A 945 -25.03 35.09 -1.74
CA ILE A 945 -25.11 34.17 -0.59
C ILE A 945 -26.24 33.14 -0.81
N PRO A 946 -25.94 31.83 -0.94
CA PRO A 946 -26.96 30.82 -1.20
C PRO A 946 -27.86 30.53 0.00
N LYS A 947 -29.14 30.28 -0.29
CA LYS A 947 -30.14 29.81 0.70
C LYS A 947 -30.32 28.28 0.73
N THR A 948 -29.65 27.55 -0.16
CA THR A 948 -29.65 26.08 -0.21
C THR A 948 -28.73 25.48 0.86
N GLU A 949 -28.60 24.16 0.94
CA GLU A 949 -27.51 23.52 1.72
C GLU A 949 -26.27 23.29 0.84
N ILE A 950 -25.07 23.27 1.46
CA ILE A 950 -23.84 22.84 0.80
C ILE A 950 -23.99 21.40 0.31
N GLY A 951 -23.53 21.12 -0.91
CA GLY A 951 -23.65 19.80 -1.54
C GLY A 951 -24.84 19.66 -2.49
N CYS A 952 -25.89 20.51 -2.38
CA CYS A 952 -26.95 20.58 -3.39
C CYS A 952 -26.44 21.09 -4.75
N LYS A 953 -25.34 21.86 -4.73
CA LYS A 953 -24.60 22.29 -5.92
C LYS A 953 -23.11 22.21 -5.64
N ARG A 954 -22.34 22.03 -6.72
CA ARG A 954 -20.87 22.08 -6.67
C ARG A 954 -20.41 23.47 -6.23
N LYS A 955 -19.51 23.50 -5.26
CA LYS A 955 -18.82 24.71 -4.79
C LYS A 955 -17.97 25.32 -5.91
N VAL A 956 -18.01 26.64 -6.04
CA VAL A 956 -17.23 27.41 -7.02
C VAL A 956 -16.03 28.03 -6.31
N LEU A 957 -14.86 27.88 -6.92
CA LEU A 957 -13.62 28.48 -6.43
C LEU A 957 -13.42 29.84 -7.11
N ASP A 958 -13.37 30.91 -6.31
CA ASP A 958 -13.32 32.29 -6.80
C ASP A 958 -12.04 32.56 -7.61
N THR A 959 -12.20 32.97 -8.87
CA THR A 959 -11.12 33.35 -9.78
C THR A 959 -11.05 34.85 -9.94
N GLU A 960 -11.08 35.57 -8.81
CA GLU A 960 -11.20 37.04 -8.75
C GLU A 960 -12.55 37.57 -9.26
N TYR A 961 -13.58 36.72 -9.29
CA TYR A 961 -14.94 37.08 -9.67
C TYR A 961 -15.55 38.07 -8.69
N LEU A 962 -15.45 37.79 -7.39
CA LEU A 962 -15.97 38.72 -6.37
C LEU A 962 -15.29 40.09 -6.43
N LYS A 963 -13.98 40.11 -6.76
CA LYS A 963 -13.23 41.36 -6.96
C LYS A 963 -13.66 42.12 -8.21
N SER A 964 -13.96 41.42 -9.31
CA SER A 964 -14.40 42.07 -10.55
C SER A 964 -15.73 42.83 -10.40
N LEU A 965 -16.58 42.45 -9.44
CA LEU A 965 -17.86 43.11 -9.16
C LEU A 965 -17.70 44.52 -8.58
N TRP A 966 -16.50 44.91 -8.12
CA TRP A 966 -16.20 46.27 -7.70
C TRP A 966 -15.97 47.23 -8.86
N ARG A 967 -15.76 46.72 -10.08
CA ARG A 967 -15.46 47.57 -11.23
C ARG A 967 -16.71 48.26 -11.74
N GLU A 968 -16.53 49.49 -12.21
CA GLU A 968 -17.61 50.29 -12.82
C GLU A 968 -18.07 49.72 -14.16
N ASN A 969 -17.28 48.84 -14.76
CA ASN A 969 -17.62 48.07 -15.96
C ASN A 969 -18.09 46.63 -15.61
N VAL A 970 -18.69 46.35 -14.44
CA VAL A 970 -19.45 45.10 -14.19
C VAL A 970 -20.76 45.33 -13.41
N GLU A 971 -21.89 44.86 -13.94
CA GLU A 971 -23.20 44.85 -13.28
C GLU A 971 -23.64 43.41 -13.04
N LEU A 972 -24.04 43.09 -11.81
CA LEU A 972 -24.66 41.81 -11.48
C LEU A 972 -26.16 42.03 -11.27
N VAL A 973 -26.98 41.49 -12.17
CA VAL A 973 -28.44 41.57 -12.12
C VAL A 973 -28.99 40.23 -11.64
N SER A 974 -29.73 40.22 -10.54
CA SER A 974 -30.30 39.00 -9.94
C SER A 974 -31.79 39.08 -9.62
N ASP A 975 -32.30 40.28 -9.46
CA ASP A 975 -33.67 40.63 -9.07
C ASP A 975 -34.59 40.92 -10.27
N ASP A 976 -34.01 41.23 -11.43
CA ASP A 976 -34.74 41.53 -12.67
C ASP A 976 -34.33 40.59 -13.83
N PRO A 977 -34.93 39.39 -13.94
CA PRO A 977 -34.53 38.39 -14.92
C PRO A 977 -34.86 38.82 -16.36
N VAL A 978 -34.10 38.29 -17.32
CA VAL A 978 -34.38 38.45 -18.75
C VAL A 978 -35.73 37.80 -19.09
N GLU A 979 -36.62 38.59 -19.70
CA GLU A 979 -37.91 38.12 -20.22
C GLU A 979 -37.76 37.60 -21.66
N ARG A 980 -37.10 38.39 -22.53
CA ARG A 980 -36.87 38.04 -23.94
C ARG A 980 -35.59 38.66 -24.49
N ILE A 981 -35.09 38.09 -25.59
CA ILE A 981 -34.02 38.62 -26.42
C ILE A 981 -34.68 39.35 -27.60
N THR A 982 -34.16 40.52 -27.95
CA THR A 982 -34.59 41.32 -29.12
C THR A 982 -33.51 41.28 -30.21
N GLU A 983 -33.76 41.92 -31.35
CA GLU A 983 -32.75 42.00 -32.41
C GLU A 983 -31.43 42.66 -31.96
N SER A 984 -31.48 43.54 -30.97
CA SER A 984 -30.34 44.39 -30.54
C SER A 984 -29.88 44.15 -29.10
N GLY A 985 -30.48 43.23 -28.35
CA GLY A 985 -30.13 43.02 -26.94
C GLY A 985 -31.11 42.16 -26.15
N VAL A 986 -31.31 42.50 -24.87
CA VAL A 986 -32.22 41.80 -23.96
C VAL A 986 -33.20 42.77 -23.30
N VAL A 987 -34.43 42.28 -23.04
CA VAL A 987 -35.44 42.99 -22.26
C VAL A 987 -35.71 42.21 -20.99
N THR A 988 -35.63 42.89 -19.85
CA THR A 988 -35.91 42.30 -18.54
C THR A 988 -37.39 42.35 -18.20
N ARG A 989 -37.80 41.65 -17.14
CA ARG A 989 -39.19 41.61 -16.68
C ARG A 989 -39.70 42.99 -16.23
N SER A 990 -38.84 43.86 -15.71
CA SER A 990 -39.22 45.23 -15.37
C SER A 990 -39.44 46.14 -16.59
N GLY A 991 -39.12 45.65 -17.80
CA GLY A 991 -39.17 46.43 -19.05
C GLY A 991 -37.88 47.17 -19.37
N ARG A 992 -36.78 46.95 -18.61
CA ARG A 992 -35.47 47.54 -18.91
C ARG A 992 -34.90 46.90 -20.18
N GLU A 993 -34.56 47.73 -21.17
CA GLU A 993 -33.88 47.31 -22.39
C GLU A 993 -32.35 47.47 -22.25
N ILE A 994 -31.62 46.43 -22.60
CA ILE A 994 -30.16 46.37 -22.51
C ILE A 994 -29.59 45.99 -23.87
N GLY A 995 -28.91 46.91 -24.54
CA GLY A 995 -28.22 46.66 -25.80
C GLY A 995 -27.03 45.71 -25.65
N ALA A 996 -26.77 44.88 -26.65
CA ALA A 996 -25.65 43.95 -26.65
C ALA A 996 -25.08 43.75 -28.06
N ASP A 997 -23.77 43.91 -28.22
CA ASP A 997 -23.02 43.44 -29.39
C ASP A 997 -22.90 41.92 -29.37
N ALA A 998 -22.82 41.33 -28.16
CA ALA A 998 -22.76 39.89 -27.98
C ALA A 998 -23.47 39.40 -26.71
N ILE A 999 -24.02 38.19 -26.78
CA ILE A 999 -24.61 37.46 -25.67
C ILE A 999 -23.80 36.17 -25.44
N VAL A 1000 -23.12 36.09 -24.30
CA VAL A 1000 -22.35 34.91 -23.89
C VAL A 1000 -23.22 34.04 -22.98
N LEU A 1001 -23.50 32.82 -23.42
CA LEU A 1001 -24.32 31.86 -22.68
C LEU A 1001 -23.44 31.04 -21.72
N ALA A 1002 -23.60 31.28 -20.43
CA ALA A 1002 -22.99 30.49 -19.34
C ALA A 1002 -24.08 29.70 -18.59
N ILE A 1003 -24.95 29.02 -19.35
CA ILE A 1003 -26.18 28.39 -18.88
C ILE A 1003 -26.07 26.87 -18.65
N GLY A 1004 -24.86 26.31 -18.81
CA GLY A 1004 -24.55 24.91 -18.45
C GLY A 1004 -24.75 23.89 -19.57
N PHE A 1005 -25.03 22.66 -19.20
CA PHE A 1005 -25.07 21.51 -20.12
C PHE A 1005 -26.41 20.76 -19.98
N ALA A 1006 -26.79 19.98 -20.99
CA ALA A 1006 -27.99 19.14 -20.99
C ALA A 1006 -27.79 17.85 -20.16
N THR A 1007 -27.62 17.98 -18.84
CA THR A 1007 -27.22 16.88 -17.95
C THR A 1007 -28.27 15.78 -17.77
N GLN A 1008 -29.54 16.05 -18.09
CA GLN A 1008 -30.63 15.07 -17.99
C GLN A 1008 -30.70 14.12 -19.20
N GLN A 1009 -30.04 14.45 -20.31
CA GLN A 1009 -30.03 13.62 -21.52
C GLN A 1009 -28.77 12.76 -21.55
N MET A 1010 -28.69 11.79 -20.62
CA MET A 1010 -27.51 10.93 -20.50
C MET A 1010 -27.31 10.09 -21.77
N LEU A 1011 -26.06 9.99 -22.24
CA LEU A 1011 -25.65 9.27 -23.46
C LEU A 1011 -26.21 9.82 -24.79
N SER A 1012 -27.05 10.85 -24.76
CA SER A 1012 -27.53 11.53 -25.96
C SER A 1012 -26.37 12.14 -26.75
N PRO A 1013 -26.36 12.05 -28.10
CA PRO A 1013 -27.41 11.53 -28.97
C PRO A 1013 -27.25 10.05 -29.36
N VAL A 1014 -26.42 9.26 -28.66
CA VAL A 1014 -26.14 7.87 -29.03
C VAL A 1014 -27.33 6.97 -28.72
N GLU A 1015 -27.85 6.27 -29.73
CA GLU A 1015 -28.90 5.28 -29.55
C GLU A 1015 -28.27 3.93 -29.11
N ILE A 1016 -28.58 3.48 -27.89
CA ILE A 1016 -28.10 2.20 -27.35
C ILE A 1016 -29.27 1.23 -27.27
N VAL A 1017 -29.16 0.10 -27.97
CA VAL A 1017 -30.21 -0.93 -28.07
C VAL A 1017 -29.68 -2.25 -27.53
N GLY A 1018 -30.27 -2.73 -26.44
CA GLY A 1018 -29.88 -3.95 -25.74
C GLY A 1018 -30.58 -5.20 -26.29
N ARG A 1019 -30.79 -6.18 -25.41
CA ARG A 1019 -31.50 -7.42 -25.74
C ARG A 1019 -32.91 -7.14 -26.25
N GLU A 1020 -33.37 -7.99 -27.18
CA GLU A 1020 -34.75 -7.96 -27.69
C GLU A 1020 -35.16 -6.61 -28.30
N GLY A 1021 -34.20 -5.82 -28.79
CA GLY A 1021 -34.46 -4.51 -29.38
C GLY A 1021 -34.80 -3.41 -28.37
N LEU A 1022 -34.55 -3.64 -27.08
CA LEU A 1022 -34.89 -2.68 -26.02
C LEU A 1022 -33.93 -1.47 -26.03
N GLY A 1023 -34.45 -0.28 -26.32
CA GLY A 1023 -33.70 0.97 -26.19
C GLY A 1023 -33.37 1.32 -24.74
N LEU A 1024 -32.20 1.93 -24.51
CA LEU A 1024 -31.75 2.32 -23.17
C LEU A 1024 -32.63 3.40 -22.53
N ASN A 1025 -33.02 4.42 -23.31
CA ASN A 1025 -33.94 5.45 -22.82
C ASN A 1025 -35.33 4.85 -22.55
N ASP A 1026 -35.83 3.99 -23.43
CA ASP A 1026 -37.11 3.29 -23.22
C ASP A 1026 -37.09 2.43 -21.95
N TYR A 1027 -35.95 1.79 -21.64
CA TYR A 1027 -35.79 1.03 -20.41
C TYR A 1027 -35.88 1.94 -19.18
N TRP A 1028 -35.20 3.10 -19.18
CA TRP A 1028 -35.32 4.07 -18.07
C TRP A 1028 -36.72 4.69 -17.99
N ASP A 1029 -37.37 4.99 -19.11
CA ASP A 1029 -38.76 5.47 -19.12
C ASP A 1029 -39.70 4.46 -18.47
N LYS A 1030 -39.55 3.17 -18.81
CA LYS A 1030 -40.38 2.08 -18.26
C LYS A 1030 -40.07 1.74 -16.81
N THR A 1031 -38.81 1.76 -16.39
CA THR A 1031 -38.40 1.24 -15.07
C THR A 1031 -38.23 2.32 -14.00
N THR A 1032 -37.89 3.54 -14.41
CA THR A 1032 -37.46 4.62 -13.51
C THR A 1032 -38.08 5.97 -13.87
N GLN A 1033 -39.17 5.98 -14.65
CA GLN A 1033 -39.91 7.19 -15.07
C GLN A 1033 -39.00 8.21 -15.77
N GLY A 1034 -38.06 7.71 -16.57
CA GLY A 1034 -37.13 8.53 -17.36
C GLY A 1034 -35.89 9.01 -16.58
N VAL A 1035 -35.74 8.60 -15.32
CA VAL A 1035 -34.53 8.90 -14.53
C VAL A 1035 -33.46 7.87 -14.85
N ALA A 1036 -32.32 8.30 -15.40
CA ALA A 1036 -31.21 7.39 -15.67
C ALA A 1036 -30.75 6.67 -14.39
N GLN A 1037 -30.59 5.35 -14.45
CA GLN A 1037 -30.11 4.52 -13.34
C GLN A 1037 -29.19 3.41 -13.85
N ALA A 1038 -28.18 3.07 -13.05
CA ALA A 1038 -27.26 1.97 -13.30
C ALA A 1038 -26.82 1.30 -11.99
N TYR A 1039 -26.58 -0.01 -12.03
CA TYR A 1039 -26.02 -0.74 -10.91
C TYR A 1039 -24.57 -0.31 -10.68
N PHE A 1040 -24.29 0.17 -9.47
CA PHE A 1040 -23.03 0.85 -9.10
C PHE A 1040 -22.60 1.94 -10.10
N GLY A 1041 -23.57 2.62 -10.72
CA GLY A 1041 -23.31 3.68 -11.70
C GLY A 1041 -22.59 3.24 -12.97
N THR A 1042 -22.55 1.94 -13.27
CA THR A 1042 -21.73 1.40 -14.38
C THR A 1042 -22.49 0.51 -15.34
N VAL A 1043 -23.37 -0.38 -14.87
CA VAL A 1043 -24.04 -1.38 -15.73
C VAL A 1043 -25.55 -1.29 -15.64
N VAL A 1044 -26.23 -1.53 -16.76
CA VAL A 1044 -27.70 -1.47 -16.85
C VAL A 1044 -28.25 -2.86 -17.24
N PRO A 1045 -29.29 -3.38 -16.57
CA PRO A 1045 -29.92 -4.64 -16.94
C PRO A 1045 -30.37 -4.65 -18.40
N HIS A 1046 -30.29 -5.80 -19.08
CA HIS A 1046 -30.58 -6.00 -20.51
C HIS A 1046 -29.56 -5.45 -21.51
N PHE A 1047 -28.48 -4.80 -21.05
CA PHE A 1047 -27.37 -4.30 -21.90
C PHE A 1047 -26.06 -5.06 -21.58
N PRO A 1048 -25.92 -6.32 -22.00
CA PRO A 1048 -24.75 -7.14 -21.66
C PRO A 1048 -23.47 -6.55 -22.26
N ASN A 1049 -22.35 -6.67 -21.53
CA ASN A 1049 -21.04 -6.13 -21.92
C ASN A 1049 -21.03 -4.63 -22.27
N PHE A 1050 -22.05 -3.88 -21.87
CA PHE A 1050 -22.08 -2.42 -21.95
C PHE A 1050 -21.78 -1.81 -20.58
N PHE A 1051 -20.83 -0.88 -20.56
CA PHE A 1051 -20.38 -0.21 -19.34
C PHE A 1051 -20.40 1.30 -19.53
N ILE A 1052 -20.88 2.03 -18.52
CA ILE A 1052 -20.90 3.50 -18.50
C ILE A 1052 -19.85 3.97 -17.50
N LEU A 1053 -18.92 4.81 -17.96
CA LEU A 1053 -17.96 5.47 -17.08
C LEU A 1053 -18.58 6.77 -16.56
N MET A 1054 -18.50 7.00 -15.24
CA MET A 1054 -19.14 8.16 -14.59
C MET A 1054 -20.67 8.20 -14.85
N GLY A 1055 -21.32 7.03 -14.76
CA GLY A 1055 -22.76 6.88 -14.93
C GLY A 1055 -23.60 7.36 -13.73
N PRO A 1056 -24.92 7.14 -13.80
CA PRO A 1056 -25.92 7.70 -12.88
C PRO A 1056 -25.96 7.03 -11.50
#